data_AF-U6D114-F1
#
_entry.id   AF-U6D114-F1
#
_cell.length_a   1.000
_cell.length_b   1.000
_cell.length_c   1.000
_cell.angle_alpha   90.00
_cell.angle_beta   90.00
_cell.angle_gamma   90.00
#
_symmetry.space_group_name_H-M   'P 1'
#
loop_
_entity.id
_entity.type
_entity.pdbx_description
1 polymer ?
#
loop_
_entity_poly.entity_id
_entity_poly.type
_entity_poly.pdbx_seq_one_letter_code
_entity_poly.pdbx_strand_id
1 'polypeptide(L)'
;MSSSPLSKKRRVSGPDPKPGSNCSPAHSVLSEVPSVPTNGMAKNGSEADIDEGLYSRQLYVLGHEAMKRLQTSSVLVSGLRGLGVEIAKNIILGGVKAVTLHDQGTAQWADLSSQFYLREEDIGKNRAEVSQPRLAELNSYVPVSAYTGPLVEDFLSGFQVVVLTNTPLEDQLRVGEFCHNRGIKLVVADTRGLFGQLFCDFGEEMILTDSNGEQPLSAMVSMVTKDNPGVVTCLDEARHGFENGDFVSFSEVQGMVELNGSQPMEIKVLGPYTFSICDTSNFSDYIRGGIVSQVKVPKKISFKSLLASLAEPDFVMTDFAKYSRPAQLHIGFQALHQFCAQHGRPPRPRNEEDATELVTLARAVNTRAPRAVQQDNLDEDLIRKLAYVAAGDLAPVNAFIGGLAAQEVMKACSGKFMPIMQWLYFDALECLPEDKEALTEDKCHPRQNRYDGQVAVFGSDLQEKLGKQKYFLVGAGAIGCELLKNFAMIGLGCGEGGEIVVTDMDTIEKSNLNRQFLFRPWDVTKLKSDTAAAAVRQMNPHIRVTSHQNRVGPDTERIYDDDFFQNLDGVANALDNVDARMYMDRRCVYYRKPLLESGTLGTKGNVQVVIPFLTESYSSSQDPPEKSIPICTLKNFPNAIEHTLQWARDEFEGLFKQPAENVNQYLTDPKFVERTLRLAGTQPLEVLEAVQRSLVLQRPQTWADCVSWACHHWHTQYSNNIRQLLHNFPPDQLTSSGAPFWSGPKRCPHPLTFDVNNPLHLDYVMAAANLFAQ
;
A
#
# COMPACT_ATOMS: atom_id res chain seq x y z
N MET A 1 -6.79 -22.69 -47.84
CA MET A 1 -6.90 -23.80 -48.79
C MET A 1 -5.69 -24.70 -48.65
N SER A 2 -5.91 -26.02 -48.58
CA SER A 2 -4.96 -27.14 -48.77
C SER A 2 -3.81 -27.32 -47.75
N SER A 3 -3.53 -28.46 -47.11
CA SER A 3 -4.23 -29.70 -46.70
C SER A 3 -3.15 -30.74 -46.33
N SER A 4 -3.07 -31.16 -45.05
CA SER A 4 -2.86 -32.53 -44.49
C SER A 4 -1.65 -33.41 -44.94
N PRO A 5 -1.34 -34.60 -44.35
CA PRO A 5 -2.01 -35.40 -43.30
C PRO A 5 -1.15 -36.16 -42.22
N LEU A 6 -1.81 -36.39 -41.07
CA LEU A 6 -2.03 -37.58 -40.19
C LEU A 6 -1.15 -38.86 -40.13
N SER A 7 -1.11 -39.41 -38.89
CA SER A 7 -1.32 -40.82 -38.40
C SER A 7 -0.13 -41.44 -37.61
N LYS A 8 -0.26 -42.16 -36.48
CA LYS A 8 -1.17 -43.29 -36.13
C LYS A 8 -1.40 -43.49 -34.60
N LYS A 9 -2.56 -44.05 -34.27
CA LYS A 9 -2.98 -44.71 -33.01
C LYS A 9 -2.70 -46.24 -33.04
N ARG A 10 -2.68 -46.92 -31.87
CA ARG A 10 -3.21 -48.30 -31.73
C ARG A 10 -3.75 -48.64 -30.31
N ARG A 11 -4.79 -49.49 -30.29
CA ARG A 11 -5.72 -49.97 -29.22
C ARG A 11 -5.22 -51.27 -28.53
N VAL A 12 -5.42 -51.50 -27.21
CA VAL A 12 -6.48 -52.22 -26.43
C VAL A 12 -6.47 -53.77 -26.46
N SER A 13 -6.49 -54.42 -25.27
CA SER A 13 -7.37 -55.58 -24.90
C SER A 13 -7.18 -56.07 -23.44
N GLY A 14 -8.28 -56.27 -22.68
CA GLY A 14 -8.38 -57.10 -21.44
C GLY A 14 -8.49 -58.61 -21.75
N PRO A 15 -8.93 -59.54 -20.85
CA PRO A 15 -9.91 -59.41 -19.74
C PRO A 15 -9.62 -60.21 -18.41
N ASP A 16 -10.51 -60.07 -17.41
CA ASP A 16 -10.66 -60.79 -16.10
C ASP A 16 -11.33 -62.19 -16.24
N PRO A 17 -11.27 -63.18 -15.28
CA PRO A 17 -11.99 -63.16 -13.98
C PRO A 17 -11.41 -63.95 -12.74
N LYS A 18 -12.03 -63.71 -11.56
CA LYS A 18 -11.87 -64.31 -10.17
C LYS A 18 -12.33 -65.81 -10.06
N PRO A 19 -12.38 -66.54 -8.90
CA PRO A 19 -12.12 -66.22 -7.45
C PRO A 19 -11.40 -67.31 -6.59
N GLY A 20 -11.05 -67.01 -5.32
CA GLY A 20 -10.66 -68.02 -4.31
C GLY A 20 -10.31 -67.45 -2.92
N SER A 21 -11.04 -67.92 -1.89
CA SER A 21 -11.01 -67.55 -0.46
C SER A 21 -9.85 -68.16 0.33
N ASN A 22 -9.29 -67.46 1.34
CA ASN A 22 -9.18 -67.91 2.74
C ASN A 22 -8.53 -66.88 3.70
N CYS A 23 -8.92 -66.99 4.96
CA CYS A 23 -8.88 -66.04 6.07
C CYS A 23 -7.50 -65.69 6.70
N SER A 24 -7.34 -64.40 7.06
CA SER A 24 -6.86 -63.73 8.31
C SER A 24 -5.67 -64.26 9.16
N PRO A 25 -5.00 -63.45 10.03
CA PRO A 25 -4.97 -61.97 10.18
C PRO A 25 -3.57 -61.32 10.44
N ALA A 26 -3.57 -59.98 10.46
CA ALA A 26 -2.70 -59.06 11.23
C ALA A 26 -1.29 -58.71 10.71
N HIS A 27 -1.17 -57.56 10.05
CA HIS A 27 -0.43 -56.37 10.53
C HIS A 27 -0.41 -55.31 9.41
N SER A 28 -1.00 -54.14 9.65
CA SER A 28 -1.10 -53.04 8.69
C SER A 28 0.23 -52.27 8.60
N VAL A 29 0.93 -52.41 7.48
CA VAL A 29 1.96 -51.48 7.01
C VAL A 29 1.33 -50.70 5.86
N LEU A 30 1.11 -49.41 6.06
CA LEU A 30 0.58 -48.50 5.04
C LEU A 30 1.66 -48.20 4.01
N SER A 31 1.30 -48.43 2.74
CA SER A 31 2.07 -48.21 1.54
C SER A 31 2.23 -46.73 1.19
N GLU A 32 3.41 -46.41 0.67
CA GLU A 32 3.87 -45.13 0.14
C GLU A 32 2.98 -44.58 -0.99
N VAL A 33 2.75 -43.27 -0.95
CA VAL A 33 2.15 -42.46 -2.02
C VAL A 33 3.30 -41.76 -2.79
N PRO A 34 3.27 -41.64 -4.13
CA PRO A 34 4.39 -41.12 -4.90
C PRO A 34 4.65 -39.63 -4.63
N SER A 35 5.92 -39.30 -4.40
CA SER A 35 6.41 -37.96 -4.10
C SER A 35 6.30 -36.99 -5.30
N VAL A 36 5.73 -35.82 -5.01
CA VAL A 36 5.79 -34.61 -5.83
C VAL A 36 7.22 -34.04 -5.75
N PRO A 37 7.84 -33.58 -6.86
CA PRO A 37 9.20 -33.06 -6.82
C PRO A 37 9.24 -31.74 -6.04
N THR A 38 9.90 -31.78 -4.88
CA THR A 38 10.25 -30.61 -4.09
C THR A 38 11.40 -29.87 -4.78
N ASN A 39 11.13 -28.66 -5.28
CA ASN A 39 12.17 -27.69 -5.58
C ASN A 39 12.88 -27.32 -4.27
N GLY A 40 14.19 -27.58 -4.24
CA GLY A 40 15.05 -27.28 -3.10
C GLY A 40 15.21 -25.78 -2.90
N MET A 41 14.70 -25.29 -1.78
CA MET A 41 15.27 -24.12 -1.10
C MET A 41 15.65 -24.56 0.31
N ALA A 42 16.91 -24.33 0.66
CA ALA A 42 17.47 -24.65 1.95
C ALA A 42 16.71 -23.91 3.06
N LYS A 43 16.04 -24.66 3.94
CA LYS A 43 15.65 -24.16 5.27
C LYS A 43 16.87 -24.27 6.18
N ASN A 44 17.61 -23.18 6.32
CA ASN A 44 18.59 -22.99 7.38
C ASN A 44 18.30 -21.65 8.05
N GLY A 45 17.88 -21.67 9.32
CA GLY A 45 17.76 -20.45 10.14
C GLY A 45 16.62 -20.52 11.14
N SER A 46 16.96 -20.44 12.42
CA SER A 46 16.05 -20.42 13.57
C SER A 46 15.77 -18.96 13.98
N GLU A 47 14.75 -18.37 13.37
CA GLU A 47 13.88 -17.25 13.81
C GLU A 47 12.68 -17.34 12.83
N ALA A 48 11.50 -16.82 13.15
CA ALA A 48 10.41 -16.80 12.17
C ALA A 48 10.78 -15.82 11.04
N ASP A 49 11.52 -16.31 10.04
CA ASP A 49 12.02 -15.47 8.95
C ASP A 49 10.84 -14.95 8.12
N ILE A 50 10.76 -13.62 7.99
CA ILE A 50 9.73 -12.95 7.19
C ILE A 50 9.94 -13.30 5.71
N ASP A 51 8.88 -13.71 5.02
CA ASP A 51 8.94 -13.95 3.57
C ASP A 51 9.03 -12.63 2.80
N GLU A 52 10.26 -12.15 2.58
CA GLU A 52 10.52 -10.92 1.82
C GLU A 52 9.98 -10.98 0.39
N GLY A 53 9.84 -12.17 -0.20
CA GLY A 53 9.28 -12.33 -1.54
C GLY A 53 7.78 -12.02 -1.61
N LEU A 54 7.04 -12.27 -0.52
CA LEU A 54 5.63 -11.91 -0.40
C LEU A 54 5.45 -10.46 0.10
N TYR A 55 6.15 -10.11 1.19
CA TYR A 55 5.97 -8.83 1.89
C TYR A 55 6.87 -7.69 1.39
N SER A 56 7.63 -7.89 0.30
CA SER A 56 8.61 -6.93 -0.24
C SER A 56 8.15 -5.46 -0.17
N ARG A 57 6.98 -5.15 -0.75
CA ARG A 57 6.50 -3.77 -0.82
C ARG A 57 5.99 -3.23 0.52
N GLN A 58 5.44 -4.09 1.37
CA GLN A 58 5.00 -3.74 2.71
C GLN A 58 6.18 -3.52 3.67
N LEU A 59 7.28 -4.25 3.50
CA LEU A 59 8.50 -4.08 4.29
C LEU A 59 9.12 -2.70 4.09
N TYR A 60 9.04 -2.10 2.91
CA TYR A 60 9.49 -0.72 2.69
C TYR A 60 8.63 0.33 3.41
N VAL A 61 7.43 -0.04 3.85
CA VAL A 61 6.52 0.85 4.59
C VAL A 61 6.65 0.62 6.09
N LEU A 62 6.62 -0.63 6.54
CA LEU A 62 6.62 -0.99 7.96
C LEU A 62 8.03 -1.23 8.52
N GLY A 63 8.92 -1.82 7.75
CA GLY A 63 10.20 -2.35 8.21
C GLY A 63 10.08 -3.72 8.88
N HIS A 64 11.20 -4.44 8.94
CA HIS A 64 11.28 -5.80 9.49
C HIS A 64 10.84 -5.88 10.95
N GLU A 65 11.23 -4.92 11.80
CA GLU A 65 10.91 -4.94 13.22
C GLU A 65 9.40 -4.84 13.49
N ALA A 66 8.72 -3.92 12.80
CA ALA A 66 7.26 -3.80 12.88
C ALA A 66 6.58 -5.09 12.39
N MET A 67 7.11 -5.71 11.34
CA MET A 67 6.58 -6.97 10.79
C MET A 67 6.77 -8.16 11.76
N LYS A 68 7.92 -8.25 12.44
CA LYS A 68 8.14 -9.27 13.49
C LYS A 68 7.11 -9.15 14.61
N ARG A 69 6.80 -7.92 15.04
CA ARG A 69 5.75 -7.68 16.04
C ARG A 69 4.37 -8.13 15.55
N LEU A 70 4.02 -7.84 14.29
CA LEU A 70 2.75 -8.29 13.69
C LEU A 70 2.61 -9.82 13.71
N GLN A 71 3.65 -10.56 13.33
CA GLN A 71 3.65 -12.03 13.32
C GLN A 71 3.44 -12.68 14.70
N THR A 72 3.51 -11.90 15.78
CA THR A 72 3.25 -12.37 17.15
C THR A 72 1.92 -11.90 17.74
N SER A 73 1.15 -11.07 17.01
CA SER A 73 -0.11 -10.48 17.47
C SER A 73 -1.34 -11.17 16.88
N SER A 74 -2.19 -11.74 17.73
CA SER A 74 -3.51 -12.26 17.38
C SER A 74 -4.56 -11.14 17.41
N VAL A 75 -5.43 -11.13 16.40
CA VAL A 75 -6.48 -10.10 16.23
C VAL A 75 -7.87 -10.74 16.19
N LEU A 76 -8.81 -10.17 16.95
CA LEU A 76 -10.23 -10.47 16.86
C LEU A 76 -10.95 -9.43 16.00
N VAL A 77 -11.77 -9.86 15.06
CA VAL A 77 -12.67 -8.99 14.27
C VAL A 77 -14.12 -9.41 14.52
N SER A 78 -14.87 -8.55 15.21
CA SER A 78 -16.28 -8.77 15.52
C SER A 78 -17.20 -7.97 14.58
N GLY A 79 -18.17 -8.67 13.99
CA GLY A 79 -19.09 -8.19 12.96
C GLY A 79 -18.52 -8.44 11.56
N LEU A 80 -19.16 -9.30 10.75
CA LEU A 80 -18.69 -9.73 9.43
C LEU A 80 -19.63 -9.27 8.30
N ARG A 81 -20.13 -8.04 8.42
CA ARG A 81 -20.69 -7.27 7.29
C ARG A 81 -19.56 -6.70 6.40
N GLY A 82 -19.90 -5.80 5.46
CA GLY A 82 -18.91 -5.20 4.55
C GLY A 82 -17.70 -4.57 5.22
N LEU A 83 -17.91 -3.80 6.30
CA LEU A 83 -16.82 -3.15 7.02
C LEU A 83 -15.87 -4.18 7.67
N GLY A 84 -16.43 -5.15 8.38
CA GLY A 84 -15.65 -6.16 9.07
C GLY A 84 -14.85 -7.06 8.13
N VAL A 85 -15.43 -7.48 6.99
CA VAL A 85 -14.70 -8.29 6.00
C VAL A 85 -13.57 -7.50 5.33
N GLU A 86 -13.75 -6.20 5.09
CA GLU A 86 -12.70 -5.33 4.56
C GLU A 86 -11.55 -5.17 5.57
N ILE A 87 -11.85 -4.95 6.85
CA ILE A 87 -10.85 -4.88 7.91
C ILE A 87 -10.08 -6.20 8.01
N ALA A 88 -10.79 -7.32 8.08
CA ALA A 88 -10.18 -8.66 8.17
C ALA A 88 -9.29 -8.96 6.95
N LYS A 89 -9.74 -8.66 5.72
CA LYS A 89 -8.94 -8.81 4.49
C LYS A 89 -7.58 -8.13 4.64
N ASN A 90 -7.57 -6.85 5.02
CA ASN A 90 -6.35 -6.06 5.08
C ASN A 90 -5.42 -6.53 6.21
N ILE A 91 -5.96 -6.92 7.37
CA ILE A 91 -5.18 -7.48 8.49
C ILE A 91 -4.52 -8.81 8.11
N ILE A 92 -5.25 -9.70 7.42
CA ILE A 92 -4.73 -10.99 6.96
C ILE A 92 -3.61 -10.80 5.94
N LEU A 93 -3.81 -9.93 4.96
CA LEU A 93 -2.76 -9.56 3.99
C LEU A 93 -1.57 -8.87 4.67
N GLY A 94 -1.83 -8.13 5.75
CA GLY A 94 -0.82 -7.50 6.60
C GLY A 94 0.11 -8.48 7.31
N GLY A 95 -0.27 -9.76 7.46
CA GLY A 95 0.61 -10.80 8.01
C GLY A 95 0.71 -10.81 9.53
N VAL A 96 -0.43 -10.67 10.22
CA VAL A 96 -0.51 -10.86 11.69
C VAL A 96 -0.38 -12.34 12.08
N LYS A 97 -0.25 -12.65 13.37
CA LYS A 97 -0.14 -14.04 13.85
C LYS A 97 -1.33 -14.91 13.47
N ALA A 98 -2.53 -14.40 13.72
CA ALA A 98 -3.80 -15.10 13.50
C ALA A 98 -4.95 -14.10 13.52
N VAL A 99 -6.03 -14.42 12.80
CA VAL A 99 -7.28 -13.65 12.83
C VAL A 99 -8.42 -14.54 13.27
N THR A 100 -9.20 -14.10 14.25
CA THR A 100 -10.46 -14.74 14.64
C THR A 100 -11.62 -13.85 14.23
N LEU A 101 -12.55 -14.42 13.48
CA LEU A 101 -13.78 -13.78 13.01
C LEU A 101 -14.90 -14.08 14.01
N HIS A 102 -15.66 -13.07 14.40
CA HIS A 102 -16.82 -13.25 15.26
C HIS A 102 -18.07 -12.61 14.66
N ASP A 103 -19.15 -13.36 14.55
CA ASP A 103 -20.47 -12.82 14.21
C ASP A 103 -21.57 -13.76 14.71
N GLN A 104 -22.65 -13.19 15.26
CA GLN A 104 -23.84 -13.93 15.68
C GLN A 104 -24.99 -13.82 14.68
N GLY A 105 -24.93 -12.84 13.77
CA GLY A 105 -25.96 -12.60 12.77
C GLY A 105 -25.87 -13.54 11.57
N THR A 106 -27.01 -13.68 10.90
CA THR A 106 -27.11 -14.37 9.62
C THR A 106 -26.85 -13.40 8.47
N ALA A 107 -26.41 -13.95 7.33
CA ALA A 107 -26.27 -13.22 6.08
C ALA A 107 -27.65 -12.77 5.58
N GLN A 108 -27.83 -11.46 5.40
CA GLN A 108 -29.04 -10.85 4.85
C GLN A 108 -28.78 -10.24 3.47
N TRP A 109 -29.85 -10.01 2.69
CA TRP A 109 -29.76 -9.37 1.37
C TRP A 109 -28.99 -8.05 1.37
N ALA A 110 -29.24 -7.20 2.37
CA ALA A 110 -28.56 -5.91 2.50
C ALA A 110 -27.04 -6.04 2.67
N ASP A 111 -26.56 -7.12 3.31
CA ASP A 111 -25.13 -7.34 3.57
C ASP A 111 -24.33 -7.57 2.26
N LEU A 112 -24.96 -8.07 1.20
CA LEU A 112 -24.30 -8.33 -0.09
C LEU A 112 -23.94 -7.05 -0.86
N SER A 113 -24.41 -5.89 -0.41
CA SER A 113 -24.12 -4.58 -1.05
C SER A 113 -22.65 -4.19 -0.89
N SER A 114 -21.93 -4.86 0.02
CA SER A 114 -20.55 -4.55 0.35
C SER A 114 -19.71 -5.76 0.79
N GLN A 115 -20.34 -6.84 1.27
CA GLN A 115 -19.63 -8.06 1.68
C GLN A 115 -19.32 -8.95 0.45
N PHE A 116 -18.12 -8.76 -0.12
CA PHE A 116 -17.65 -9.40 -1.37
C PHE A 116 -17.36 -10.92 -1.30
N TYR A 117 -17.49 -11.53 -0.13
CA TYR A 117 -17.34 -12.96 0.14
C TYR A 117 -18.64 -13.69 0.48
N LEU A 118 -19.73 -12.98 0.79
CA LEU A 118 -21.06 -13.58 0.78
C LEU A 118 -21.50 -13.83 -0.67
N ARG A 119 -22.11 -14.99 -0.91
CA ARG A 119 -22.82 -15.31 -2.15
C ARG A 119 -24.32 -15.27 -1.89
N GLU A 120 -25.13 -15.14 -2.94
CA GLU A 120 -26.59 -15.17 -2.81
C GLU A 120 -27.10 -16.49 -2.20
N GLU A 121 -26.40 -17.60 -2.45
CA GLU A 121 -26.65 -18.91 -1.86
C GLU A 121 -26.28 -19.03 -0.36
N ASP A 122 -25.64 -18.00 0.21
CA ASP A 122 -25.22 -17.98 1.62
C ASP A 122 -26.22 -17.28 2.54
N ILE A 123 -27.28 -16.69 1.99
CA ILE A 123 -28.31 -16.00 2.75
C ILE A 123 -28.91 -16.94 3.80
N GLY A 124 -28.99 -16.46 5.03
CA GLY A 124 -29.45 -17.23 6.19
C GLY A 124 -28.35 -18.00 6.94
N LYS A 125 -27.15 -18.18 6.37
CA LYS A 125 -26.00 -18.79 7.07
C LYS A 125 -25.29 -17.77 7.98
N ASN A 126 -24.47 -18.24 8.92
CA ASN A 126 -23.64 -17.36 9.74
C ASN A 126 -22.53 -16.70 8.89
N ARG A 127 -22.37 -15.37 9.04
CA ARG A 127 -21.43 -14.58 8.22
C ARG A 127 -19.96 -14.91 8.50
N ALA A 128 -19.58 -15.19 9.75
CA ALA A 128 -18.20 -15.52 10.11
C ALA A 128 -17.80 -16.90 9.56
N GLU A 129 -18.65 -17.90 9.71
CA GLU A 129 -18.38 -19.26 9.23
C GLU A 129 -18.23 -19.32 7.71
N VAL A 130 -19.10 -18.64 6.97
CA VAL A 130 -19.09 -18.70 5.50
C VAL A 130 -17.95 -17.88 4.87
N SER A 131 -17.51 -16.80 5.54
CA SER A 131 -16.40 -15.97 5.06
C SER A 131 -15.03 -16.52 5.45
N GLN A 132 -14.93 -17.30 6.52
CA GLN A 132 -13.68 -17.89 7.02
C GLN A 132 -12.82 -18.57 5.93
N PRO A 133 -13.33 -19.52 5.11
CA PRO A 133 -12.47 -20.20 4.15
C PRO A 133 -11.91 -19.24 3.09
N ARG A 134 -12.71 -18.26 2.65
CA ARG A 134 -12.31 -17.27 1.62
C ARG A 134 -11.27 -16.28 2.15
N LEU A 135 -11.38 -15.92 3.42
CA LEU A 135 -10.40 -15.08 4.12
C LEU A 135 -9.10 -15.83 4.39
N ALA A 136 -9.18 -17.12 4.78
CA ALA A 136 -8.00 -17.96 5.02
C ALA A 136 -7.14 -18.17 3.77
N GLU A 137 -7.73 -18.12 2.57
CA GLU A 137 -6.98 -18.23 1.31
C GLU A 137 -6.13 -17.01 0.96
N LEU A 138 -6.35 -15.86 1.59
CA LEU A 138 -5.64 -14.62 1.27
C LEU A 138 -4.15 -14.70 1.62
N ASN A 139 -3.82 -15.35 2.73
CA ASN A 139 -2.46 -15.42 3.23
C ASN A 139 -2.19 -16.75 3.94
N SER A 140 -1.36 -17.60 3.34
CA SER A 140 -1.02 -18.92 3.89
C SER A 140 -0.26 -18.87 5.22
N TYR A 141 0.25 -17.71 5.61
CA TYR A 141 0.94 -17.51 6.89
C TYR A 141 0.00 -17.12 8.04
N VAL A 142 -1.24 -16.73 7.74
CA VAL A 142 -2.18 -16.21 8.74
C VAL A 142 -3.37 -17.17 8.88
N PRO A 143 -3.41 -18.02 9.91
CA PRO A 143 -4.58 -18.85 10.17
C PRO A 143 -5.78 -17.97 10.52
N VAL A 144 -6.94 -18.32 9.95
CA VAL A 144 -8.22 -17.64 10.20
C VAL A 144 -9.19 -18.62 10.83
N SER A 145 -9.80 -18.26 11.96
CA SER A 145 -10.84 -19.05 12.64
C SER A 145 -12.15 -18.27 12.74
N ALA A 146 -13.27 -18.96 12.93
CA ALA A 146 -14.58 -18.35 13.18
C ALA A 146 -15.08 -18.70 14.59
N TYR A 147 -15.82 -17.79 15.20
CA TYR A 147 -16.46 -17.93 16.50
C TYR A 147 -17.86 -17.33 16.46
N THR A 148 -18.86 -18.08 16.94
CA THR A 148 -20.29 -17.70 16.87
C THR A 148 -20.93 -17.55 18.26
N GLY A 149 -20.15 -17.74 19.33
CA GLY A 149 -20.60 -17.62 20.70
C GLY A 149 -20.60 -16.18 21.23
N PRO A 150 -20.96 -15.97 22.50
CA PRO A 150 -20.87 -14.66 23.13
C PRO A 150 -19.41 -14.24 23.36
N LEU A 151 -19.16 -12.92 23.24
CA LEU A 151 -17.88 -12.30 23.58
C LEU A 151 -17.73 -12.20 25.10
N VAL A 152 -17.24 -13.28 25.72
CA VAL A 152 -16.92 -13.34 27.14
C VAL A 152 -15.48 -12.88 27.40
N GLU A 153 -15.22 -12.34 28.59
CA GLU A 153 -13.91 -11.78 28.99
C GLU A 153 -12.74 -12.75 28.83
N ASP A 154 -12.94 -14.03 29.21
CA ASP A 154 -11.93 -15.08 29.06
C ASP A 154 -11.54 -15.31 27.60
N PHE A 155 -12.49 -15.19 26.68
CA PHE A 155 -12.25 -15.30 25.24
C PHE A 155 -11.45 -14.10 24.71
N LEU A 156 -11.81 -12.88 25.15
CA LEU A 156 -11.13 -11.64 24.74
C LEU A 156 -9.66 -11.61 25.17
N SER A 157 -9.33 -12.26 26.29
CA SER A 157 -7.96 -12.34 26.84
C SER A 157 -6.95 -13.01 25.92
N GLY A 158 -7.40 -13.75 24.89
CA GLY A 158 -6.52 -14.40 23.90
C GLY A 158 -5.95 -13.48 22.82
N PHE A 159 -6.39 -12.21 22.76
CA PHE A 159 -6.08 -11.29 21.66
C PHE A 159 -5.23 -10.10 22.12
N GLN A 160 -4.39 -9.60 21.20
CA GLN A 160 -3.64 -8.36 21.40
C GLN A 160 -4.45 -7.15 20.93
N VAL A 161 -5.27 -7.33 19.89
CA VAL A 161 -6.15 -6.31 19.34
C VAL A 161 -7.56 -6.87 19.14
N VAL A 162 -8.57 -6.10 19.55
CA VAL A 162 -9.99 -6.38 19.34
C VAL A 162 -10.57 -5.29 18.46
N VAL A 163 -11.19 -5.70 17.36
CA VAL A 163 -11.96 -4.83 16.46
C VAL A 163 -13.44 -5.08 16.65
N LEU A 164 -14.21 -4.04 16.95
CA LEU A 164 -15.66 -4.10 17.03
C LEU A 164 -16.27 -3.32 15.85
N THR A 165 -17.14 -3.98 15.09
CA THR A 165 -17.93 -3.35 14.04
C THR A 165 -19.39 -3.74 14.17
N ASN A 166 -20.29 -2.77 13.92
CA ASN A 166 -21.74 -2.97 13.98
C ASN A 166 -22.23 -3.54 15.34
N THR A 167 -21.50 -3.28 16.41
CA THR A 167 -21.82 -3.73 17.78
C THR A 167 -22.62 -2.64 18.51
N PRO A 168 -23.67 -2.96 19.29
CA PRO A 168 -24.38 -1.98 20.11
C PRO A 168 -23.46 -1.27 21.12
N LEU A 169 -23.72 0.02 21.41
CA LEU A 169 -22.88 0.83 22.30
C LEU A 169 -22.70 0.21 23.71
N GLU A 170 -23.73 -0.41 24.26
CA GLU A 170 -23.67 -1.07 25.57
C GLU A 170 -22.61 -2.19 25.59
N ASP A 171 -22.58 -3.00 24.53
CA ASP A 171 -21.56 -4.03 24.36
C ASP A 171 -20.18 -3.44 24.08
N GLN A 172 -20.10 -2.35 23.30
CA GLN A 172 -18.84 -1.63 23.08
C GLN A 172 -18.25 -1.08 24.38
N LEU A 173 -19.09 -0.54 25.27
CA LEU A 173 -18.66 -0.03 26.58
C LEU A 173 -18.13 -1.14 27.48
N ARG A 174 -18.85 -2.26 27.58
CA ARG A 174 -18.41 -3.44 28.35
C ARG A 174 -17.07 -3.98 27.85
N VAL A 175 -16.96 -4.22 26.55
CA VAL A 175 -15.73 -4.75 25.95
C VAL A 175 -14.60 -3.72 26.08
N GLY A 176 -14.89 -2.43 25.87
CA GLY A 176 -13.89 -1.37 25.93
C GLY A 176 -13.30 -1.17 27.33
N GLU A 177 -14.14 -1.20 28.38
CA GLU A 177 -13.66 -1.15 29.76
C GLU A 177 -12.75 -2.34 30.09
N PHE A 178 -13.15 -3.56 29.69
CA PHE A 178 -12.32 -4.76 29.87
C PHE A 178 -10.98 -4.65 29.13
N CYS A 179 -11.01 -4.28 27.85
CA CYS A 179 -9.82 -4.19 27.02
C CYS A 179 -8.83 -3.14 27.56
N HIS A 180 -9.32 -1.94 27.89
CA HIS A 180 -8.50 -0.86 28.43
C HIS A 180 -7.78 -1.29 29.72
N ASN A 181 -8.51 -1.87 30.68
CA ASN A 181 -7.98 -2.30 31.97
C ASN A 181 -7.01 -3.49 31.88
N ARG A 182 -7.08 -4.28 30.81
CA ARG A 182 -6.19 -5.45 30.57
C ARG A 182 -5.06 -5.15 29.58
N GLY A 183 -4.96 -3.93 29.06
CA GLY A 183 -3.96 -3.55 28.07
C GLY A 183 -4.18 -4.15 26.67
N ILE A 184 -5.39 -4.61 26.38
CA ILE A 184 -5.80 -5.09 25.04
C ILE A 184 -6.16 -3.88 24.19
N LYS A 185 -5.63 -3.81 22.97
CA LYS A 185 -5.86 -2.67 22.09
C LYS A 185 -7.26 -2.78 21.47
N LEU A 186 -8.01 -1.69 21.47
CA LEU A 186 -9.37 -1.64 20.95
C LEU A 186 -9.45 -0.72 19.72
N VAL A 187 -10.11 -1.21 18.68
CA VAL A 187 -10.58 -0.42 17.53
C VAL A 187 -12.08 -0.61 17.40
N VAL A 188 -12.83 0.47 17.31
CA VAL A 188 -14.28 0.43 17.05
C VAL A 188 -14.56 1.20 15.76
N ALA A 189 -15.27 0.59 14.82
CA ALA A 189 -15.61 1.24 13.56
C ALA A 189 -17.04 0.92 13.13
N ASP A 190 -17.78 1.93 12.69
CA ASP A 190 -19.12 1.76 12.15
C ASP A 190 -19.30 2.59 10.88
N THR A 191 -20.00 2.03 9.91
CA THR A 191 -20.43 2.70 8.68
C THR A 191 -21.96 2.68 8.61
N ARG A 192 -22.55 3.81 8.24
CA ARG A 192 -24.00 4.06 8.18
C ARG A 192 -24.30 4.87 6.93
N GLY A 193 -24.54 4.18 5.82
CA GLY A 193 -24.69 4.81 4.50
C GLY A 193 -23.45 5.64 4.14
N LEU A 194 -23.63 6.96 4.04
CA LEU A 194 -22.56 7.91 3.69
C LEU A 194 -21.75 8.40 4.90
N PHE A 195 -22.05 7.94 6.11
CA PHE A 195 -21.33 8.30 7.32
C PHE A 195 -20.45 7.16 7.82
N GLY A 196 -19.33 7.51 8.45
CA GLY A 196 -18.44 6.57 9.13
C GLY A 196 -17.89 7.14 10.43
N GLN A 197 -17.66 6.26 11.40
CA GLN A 197 -16.89 6.58 12.61
C GLN A 197 -15.79 5.54 12.83
N LEU A 198 -14.69 5.98 13.44
CA LEU A 198 -13.58 5.14 13.87
C LEU A 198 -13.06 5.66 15.20
N PHE A 199 -12.92 4.78 16.18
CA PHE A 199 -12.39 5.05 17.51
C PHE A 199 -11.23 4.11 17.83
N CYS A 200 -10.19 4.64 18.46
CA CYS A 200 -9.03 3.88 18.92
C CYS A 200 -8.77 4.09 20.41
N ASP A 201 -8.54 2.98 21.11
CA ASP A 201 -8.06 2.97 22.50
C ASP A 201 -6.93 1.95 22.63
N PHE A 202 -5.70 2.44 22.67
CA PHE A 202 -4.51 1.63 22.78
C PHE A 202 -3.92 1.61 24.19
N GLY A 203 -4.74 1.94 25.20
CA GLY A 203 -4.39 1.95 26.61
C GLY A 203 -3.67 3.23 27.07
N GLU A 204 -3.50 3.36 28.38
CA GLU A 204 -2.91 4.54 29.02
C GLU A 204 -1.42 4.73 28.72
N GLU A 205 -0.72 3.66 28.32
CA GLU A 205 0.68 3.72 27.91
C GLU A 205 0.91 2.92 26.62
N MET A 206 1.10 3.65 25.52
CA MET A 206 1.57 3.11 24.25
C MET A 206 2.89 3.76 23.85
N ILE A 207 3.87 2.93 23.47
CA ILE A 207 5.16 3.39 22.96
C ILE A 207 5.08 3.53 21.44
N LEU A 208 5.23 4.75 20.94
CA LEU A 208 5.44 5.04 19.53
C LEU A 208 6.93 5.16 19.25
N THR A 209 7.43 4.29 18.37
CA THR A 209 8.82 4.33 17.90
C THR A 209 9.02 5.27 16.72
N ASP A 210 7.95 5.53 15.98
CA ASP A 210 7.94 6.37 14.79
C ASP A 210 6.57 7.02 14.65
N SER A 211 6.48 8.35 14.75
CA SER A 211 5.21 9.07 14.71
C SER A 211 4.76 9.45 13.30
N ASN A 212 5.65 9.54 12.32
CA ASN A 212 5.34 10.11 10.99
C ASN A 212 5.63 9.17 9.81
N GLY A 213 6.43 8.11 10.01
CA GLY A 213 6.75 7.16 8.95
C GLY A 213 7.82 7.62 7.95
N GLU A 214 8.25 8.87 8.01
CA GLU A 214 9.27 9.42 7.09
C GLU A 214 10.66 8.85 7.39
N GLN A 215 11.57 8.79 6.43
CA GLN A 215 12.94 8.39 6.74
C GLN A 215 13.64 9.49 7.57
N PRO A 216 14.50 9.13 8.54
CA PRO A 216 15.27 10.12 9.29
C PRO A 216 16.07 11.02 8.35
N LEU A 217 15.93 12.34 8.54
CA LEU A 217 16.63 13.33 7.72
C LEU A 217 18.12 13.38 8.04
N SER A 218 18.94 13.77 7.06
CA SER A 218 20.38 13.98 7.25
C SER A 218 20.84 15.23 6.49
N ALA A 219 21.81 15.94 7.07
CA ALA A 219 22.43 17.10 6.46
C ALA A 219 23.94 17.15 6.76
N MET A 220 24.71 17.80 5.90
CA MET A 220 26.14 18.02 6.10
C MET A 220 26.37 19.33 6.86
N VAL A 221 27.27 19.27 7.85
CA VAL A 221 27.63 20.39 8.72
C VAL A 221 28.69 21.26 8.03
N SER A 222 28.45 22.57 8.06
CA SER A 222 29.38 23.61 7.59
C SER A 222 30.15 24.22 8.76
N MET A 223 29.46 24.56 9.85
CA MET A 223 30.04 25.17 11.05
C MET A 223 29.27 24.75 12.30
N VAL A 224 29.97 24.65 13.43
CA VAL A 224 29.37 24.60 14.77
C VAL A 224 30.01 25.68 15.64
N THR A 225 29.19 26.52 16.28
CA THR A 225 29.68 27.53 17.23
C THR A 225 29.95 26.90 18.60
N LYS A 226 30.87 27.50 19.35
CA LYS A 226 31.16 27.18 20.75
C LYS A 226 30.48 28.23 21.63
N ASP A 227 29.20 27.98 21.93
CA ASP A 227 28.30 28.94 22.58
C ASP A 227 27.22 28.21 23.42
N ASN A 228 26.39 28.98 24.13
CA ASN A 228 25.23 28.49 24.88
C ASN A 228 23.95 29.27 24.46
N PRO A 229 23.08 28.68 23.62
CA PRO A 229 23.20 27.34 23.02
C PRO A 229 24.17 27.31 21.82
N GLY A 230 24.78 26.15 21.55
CA GLY A 230 25.61 25.97 20.34
C GLY A 230 24.76 26.08 19.08
N VAL A 231 25.29 26.68 18.01
CA VAL A 231 24.59 26.88 16.74
C VAL A 231 25.27 26.08 15.64
N VAL A 232 24.49 25.27 14.94
CA VAL A 232 24.93 24.47 13.80
C VAL A 232 24.44 25.13 12.51
N THR A 233 25.36 25.28 11.56
CA THR A 233 25.08 25.75 10.20
C THR A 233 25.32 24.62 9.22
N CYS A 234 24.31 24.32 8.39
CA CYS A 234 24.39 23.35 7.30
C CYS A 234 25.00 23.97 6.04
N LEU A 235 25.41 23.16 5.06
CA LEU A 235 25.89 23.65 3.77
C LEU A 235 24.81 24.46 3.01
N ASP A 236 25.22 25.57 2.39
CA ASP A 236 24.34 26.63 1.82
C ASP A 236 23.32 26.16 0.76
N GLU A 237 23.54 25.01 0.11
CA GLU A 237 22.64 24.48 -0.93
C GLU A 237 21.72 23.35 -0.45
N ALA A 238 21.83 22.92 0.81
CA ALA A 238 21.05 21.82 1.37
C ALA A 238 20.32 22.26 2.64
N ARG A 239 19.00 22.48 2.53
CA ARG A 239 18.15 22.71 3.71
C ARG A 239 18.14 21.45 4.58
N HIS A 240 18.18 21.61 5.89
CA HIS A 240 18.17 20.47 6.80
C HIS A 240 16.81 19.78 6.91
N GLY A 241 15.71 20.51 6.73
CA GLY A 241 14.35 19.96 6.79
C GLY A 241 13.84 19.56 8.18
N PHE A 242 14.68 19.59 9.22
CA PHE A 242 14.27 19.35 10.61
C PHE A 242 13.23 20.36 11.14
N GLU A 243 12.51 19.95 12.18
CA GLU A 243 11.51 20.73 12.92
C GLU A 243 11.93 20.99 14.38
N ASN A 244 11.25 21.93 15.05
CA ASN A 244 11.48 22.18 16.48
C ASN A 244 11.12 20.96 17.32
N GLY A 245 11.99 20.56 18.25
CA GLY A 245 11.79 19.38 19.09
C GLY A 245 12.22 18.06 18.45
N ASP A 246 12.79 18.09 17.25
CA ASP A 246 13.51 16.94 16.69
C ASP A 246 14.76 16.63 17.50
N PHE A 247 15.19 15.37 17.46
CA PHE A 247 16.44 14.93 18.06
C PHE A 247 17.44 14.58 16.97
N VAL A 248 18.71 14.95 17.18
CA VAL A 248 19.78 14.67 16.21
C VAL A 248 21.01 14.07 16.86
N SER A 249 21.82 13.38 16.07
CA SER A 249 23.16 12.90 16.40
C SER A 249 24.16 13.34 15.35
N PHE A 250 25.43 13.44 15.74
CA PHE A 250 26.51 13.86 14.85
C PHE A 250 27.52 12.73 14.60
N SER A 251 28.11 12.75 13.41
CA SER A 251 29.21 11.88 13.01
C SER A 251 30.19 12.66 12.14
N GLU A 252 31.45 12.22 12.09
CA GLU A 252 32.50 12.79 11.24
C GLU A 252 32.84 14.29 11.48
N VAL A 253 32.40 14.87 12.61
CA VAL A 253 32.75 16.26 12.99
C VAL A 253 34.21 16.30 13.43
N GLN A 254 35.04 17.11 12.77
CA GLN A 254 36.45 17.27 13.13
C GLN A 254 36.65 18.50 14.01
N GLY A 255 37.50 18.39 15.03
CA GLY A 255 37.78 19.45 16.01
C GLY A 255 36.91 19.36 17.25
N MET A 256 35.59 19.23 17.08
CA MET A 256 34.61 19.12 18.18
C MET A 256 34.15 17.66 18.34
N VAL A 257 35.07 16.79 18.80
CA VAL A 257 34.88 15.34 18.80
C VAL A 257 33.81 14.86 19.78
N GLU A 258 33.49 15.66 20.79
CA GLU A 258 32.48 15.37 21.82
C GLU A 258 31.07 15.26 21.22
N LEU A 259 30.85 15.86 20.05
CA LEU A 259 29.59 15.71 19.32
C LEU A 259 29.44 14.34 18.66
N ASN A 260 30.54 13.71 18.24
CA ASN A 260 30.50 12.45 17.51
C ASN A 260 30.06 11.30 18.43
N GLY A 261 29.00 10.59 18.05
CA GLY A 261 28.51 9.45 18.85
C GLY A 261 27.87 9.86 20.18
N SER A 262 27.53 11.13 20.35
CA SER A 262 26.75 11.62 21.49
C SER A 262 25.32 11.06 21.48
N GLN A 263 24.68 11.06 22.66
CA GLN A 263 23.26 10.73 22.76
C GLN A 263 22.43 11.74 21.96
N PRO A 264 21.28 11.33 21.39
CA PRO A 264 20.43 12.23 20.65
C PRO A 264 20.06 13.46 21.47
N MET A 265 20.23 14.64 20.88
CA MET A 265 19.94 15.92 21.53
C MET A 265 18.82 16.66 20.81
N GLU A 266 17.94 17.29 21.59
CA GLU A 266 16.85 18.10 21.08
C GLU A 266 17.38 19.36 20.39
N ILE A 267 16.76 19.74 19.26
CA ILE A 267 17.13 20.91 18.49
C ILE A 267 16.04 21.99 18.49
N LYS A 268 16.47 23.22 18.24
CA LYS A 268 15.58 24.35 17.93
C LYS A 268 16.00 24.99 16.61
N VAL A 269 15.09 25.00 15.65
CA VAL A 269 15.30 25.56 14.31
C VAL A 269 15.40 27.09 14.40
N LEU A 270 16.46 27.65 13.82
CA LEU A 270 16.73 29.09 13.76
C LEU A 270 16.50 29.66 12.35
N GLY A 271 16.57 28.82 11.33
CA GLY A 271 16.34 29.14 9.93
C GLY A 271 16.39 27.88 9.06
N PRO A 272 16.31 27.99 7.72
CA PRO A 272 16.32 26.82 6.83
C PRO A 272 17.68 26.08 6.75
N TYR A 273 18.75 26.71 7.23
CA TYR A 273 20.11 26.18 7.20
C TYR A 273 20.77 26.14 8.59
N THR A 274 20.06 26.57 9.64
CA THR A 274 20.63 26.74 10.97
C THR A 274 19.68 26.29 12.06
N PHE A 275 20.24 25.64 13.08
CA PHE A 275 19.52 25.23 14.29
C PHE A 275 20.46 25.26 15.49
N SER A 276 19.91 25.40 16.70
CA SER A 276 20.68 25.32 17.93
C SER A 276 20.58 23.94 18.57
N ILE A 277 21.64 23.57 19.30
CA ILE A 277 21.79 22.32 20.04
C ILE A 277 22.06 22.60 21.53
N CYS A 278 22.60 21.62 22.26
CA CYS A 278 22.99 21.77 23.67
C CYS A 278 24.09 22.85 23.88
N ASP A 279 24.44 23.09 25.15
CA ASP A 279 25.59 23.94 25.50
C ASP A 279 26.89 23.31 24.96
N THR A 280 27.60 24.07 24.13
CA THR A 280 28.87 23.65 23.52
C THR A 280 30.07 24.40 24.10
N SER A 281 29.87 25.28 25.07
CA SER A 281 30.92 26.18 25.62
C SER A 281 32.15 25.42 26.13
N ASN A 282 31.94 24.20 26.66
CA ASN A 282 33.00 23.34 27.20
C ASN A 282 33.58 22.36 26.17
N PHE A 283 33.13 22.37 24.91
CA PHE A 283 33.62 21.47 23.89
C PHE A 283 34.88 21.99 23.21
N SER A 284 35.57 21.11 22.50
CA SER A 284 36.71 21.46 21.66
C SER A 284 36.29 22.35 20.47
N ASP A 285 37.21 23.13 19.93
CA ASP A 285 36.89 24.05 18.82
C ASP A 285 36.62 23.27 17.52
N TYR A 286 35.54 23.64 16.82
CA TYR A 286 35.20 23.04 15.54
C TYR A 286 36.25 23.36 14.47
N ILE A 287 36.62 22.37 13.65
CA ILE A 287 37.56 22.53 12.54
C ILE A 287 36.84 22.47 11.19
N ARG A 288 36.17 21.34 10.88
CA ARG A 288 35.49 21.11 9.59
C ARG A 288 34.64 19.85 9.59
N GLY A 289 33.78 19.75 8.57
CA GLY A 289 33.05 18.54 8.23
C GLY A 289 32.00 18.16 9.26
N GLY A 290 31.44 16.98 9.07
CA GLY A 290 30.40 16.43 9.92
C GLY A 290 29.09 16.20 9.19
N ILE A 291 28.37 15.21 9.67
CA ILE A 291 27.04 14.84 9.21
C ILE A 291 26.14 14.83 10.43
N VAL A 292 25.04 15.57 10.34
CA VAL A 292 23.95 15.50 11.31
C VAL A 292 22.90 14.53 10.78
N SER A 293 22.42 13.65 11.65
CA SER A 293 21.35 12.69 11.35
C SER A 293 20.26 12.79 12.40
N GLN A 294 19.01 12.90 11.95
CA GLN A 294 17.83 12.88 12.81
C GLN A 294 17.72 11.50 13.48
N VAL A 295 17.32 11.49 14.74
CA VAL A 295 17.06 10.28 15.51
C VAL A 295 15.62 10.32 15.99
N LYS A 296 14.83 9.31 15.63
CA LYS A 296 13.46 9.17 16.10
C LYS A 296 13.46 8.57 17.50
N VAL A 297 13.23 9.42 18.48
CA VAL A 297 13.12 8.98 19.89
C VAL A 297 11.71 8.42 20.16
N PRO A 298 11.60 7.26 20.84
CA PRO A 298 10.30 6.73 21.21
C PRO A 298 9.51 7.69 22.10
N LYS A 299 8.23 7.89 21.80
CA LYS A 299 7.30 8.74 22.56
C LYS A 299 6.24 7.89 23.23
N LYS A 300 5.88 8.25 24.46
CA LYS A 300 4.71 7.68 25.14
C LYS A 300 3.47 8.47 24.76
N ILE A 301 2.41 7.77 24.39
CA ILE A 301 1.07 8.35 24.21
C ILE A 301 0.06 7.60 25.09
N SER A 302 -0.97 8.33 25.51
CA SER A 302 -1.99 7.83 26.43
C SER A 302 -3.37 8.01 25.80
N PHE A 303 -4.17 6.95 25.82
CA PHE A 303 -5.54 6.94 25.36
C PHE A 303 -6.48 7.00 26.57
N LYS A 304 -7.58 7.75 26.46
CA LYS A 304 -8.73 7.60 27.36
C LYS A 304 -9.49 6.33 27.01
N SER A 305 -10.10 5.69 28.01
CA SER A 305 -11.05 4.60 27.79
C SER A 305 -12.24 5.04 26.94
N LEU A 306 -12.94 4.11 26.30
CA LEU A 306 -14.11 4.41 25.47
C LEU A 306 -15.17 5.24 26.23
N LEU A 307 -15.47 4.88 27.49
CA LEU A 307 -16.43 5.61 28.33
C LEU A 307 -15.97 7.04 28.62
N ALA A 308 -14.70 7.23 29.00
CA ALA A 308 -14.16 8.55 29.28
C ALA A 308 -14.08 9.41 28.01
N SER A 309 -13.67 8.82 26.89
CA SER A 309 -13.59 9.49 25.59
C SER A 309 -14.95 9.85 25.01
N LEU A 310 -16.01 9.10 25.32
CA LEU A 310 -17.39 9.46 24.96
C LEU A 310 -17.86 10.73 25.68
N ALA A 311 -17.35 10.98 26.89
CA ALA A 311 -17.64 12.17 27.68
C ALA A 311 -16.71 13.35 27.35
N GLU A 312 -15.50 13.07 26.86
CA GLU A 312 -14.48 14.07 26.50
C GLU A 312 -13.71 13.63 25.24
N PRO A 313 -14.33 13.75 24.05
CA PRO A 313 -13.78 13.23 22.80
C PRO A 313 -12.69 14.13 22.24
N ASP A 314 -11.60 13.50 21.77
CA ASP A 314 -10.58 14.12 20.95
C ASP A 314 -10.84 13.76 19.48
N PHE A 315 -11.07 14.77 18.63
CA PHE A 315 -11.46 14.55 17.23
C PHE A 315 -10.30 14.73 16.26
N VAL A 316 -10.19 13.79 15.32
CA VAL A 316 -9.35 13.92 14.12
C VAL A 316 -10.20 14.44 12.97
N MET A 317 -9.83 15.60 12.44
CA MET A 317 -10.54 16.22 11.31
C MET A 317 -10.23 15.50 10.01
N THR A 318 -11.28 15.05 9.32
CA THR A 318 -11.18 14.41 7.99
C THR A 318 -11.32 15.41 6.85
N ASP A 319 -12.11 16.46 7.06
CA ASP A 319 -12.34 17.55 6.12
C ASP A 319 -12.42 18.88 6.88
N PHE A 320 -11.45 19.76 6.62
CA PHE A 320 -11.38 21.08 7.26
C PHE A 320 -12.52 22.02 6.85
N ALA A 321 -13.18 21.80 5.71
CA ALA A 321 -14.39 22.53 5.33
C ALA A 321 -15.61 22.12 6.18
N LYS A 322 -15.55 20.94 6.82
CA LYS A 322 -16.60 20.36 7.67
C LYS A 322 -16.22 20.36 9.15
N TYR A 323 -15.39 21.34 9.58
CA TYR A 323 -14.76 21.39 10.90
C TYR A 323 -15.69 21.15 12.10
N SER A 324 -16.95 21.63 12.05
CA SER A 324 -17.92 21.48 13.13
C SER A 324 -18.67 20.14 13.13
N ARG A 325 -18.62 19.35 12.03
CA ARG A 325 -19.42 18.13 11.89
C ARG A 325 -19.03 17.01 12.86
N PRO A 326 -17.75 16.74 13.17
CA PRO A 326 -17.39 15.64 14.07
C PRO A 326 -18.10 15.69 15.42
N ALA A 327 -18.24 16.88 16.02
CA ALA A 327 -18.97 17.05 17.28
C ALA A 327 -20.46 16.74 17.17
N GLN A 328 -21.09 17.10 16.04
CA GLN A 328 -22.50 16.80 15.76
C GLN A 328 -22.72 15.31 15.52
N LEU A 329 -21.83 14.69 14.73
CA LEU A 329 -21.88 13.26 14.41
C LEU A 329 -21.61 12.39 15.63
N HIS A 330 -20.78 12.86 16.57
CA HIS A 330 -20.57 12.18 17.84
C HIS A 330 -21.87 11.98 18.63
N ILE A 331 -22.72 13.01 18.68
CA ILE A 331 -24.06 12.93 19.27
C ILE A 331 -24.98 12.07 18.39
N GLY A 332 -24.91 12.24 17.07
CA GLY A 332 -25.74 11.50 16.11
C GLY A 332 -25.57 9.98 16.17
N PHE A 333 -24.34 9.48 16.24
CA PHE A 333 -24.06 8.05 16.35
C PHE A 333 -24.50 7.47 17.71
N GLN A 334 -24.36 8.23 18.80
CA GLN A 334 -24.91 7.83 20.10
C GLN A 334 -26.45 7.74 20.08
N ALA A 335 -27.11 8.74 19.49
CA ALA A 335 -28.56 8.71 19.30
C ALA A 335 -29.00 7.52 18.42
N LEU A 336 -28.22 7.19 17.39
CA LEU A 336 -28.48 6.06 16.52
C LEU A 336 -28.37 4.72 17.25
N HIS A 337 -27.39 4.57 18.13
CA HIS A 337 -27.29 3.40 19.01
C HIS A 337 -28.49 3.30 19.96
N GLN A 338 -28.94 4.40 20.54
CA GLN A 338 -30.15 4.42 21.37
C GLN A 338 -31.42 4.06 20.59
N PHE A 339 -31.56 4.58 19.36
CA PHE A 339 -32.66 4.21 18.47
C PHE A 339 -32.67 2.71 18.19
N CYS A 340 -31.52 2.14 17.84
CA CYS A 340 -31.40 0.71 17.57
C CYS A 340 -31.71 -0.14 18.80
N ALA A 341 -31.33 0.31 20.00
CA ALA A 341 -31.67 -0.38 21.24
C ALA A 341 -33.18 -0.35 21.56
N GLN A 342 -33.87 0.76 21.23
CA GLN A 342 -35.31 0.91 21.46
C GLN A 342 -36.16 0.11 20.47
N HIS A 343 -35.76 0.08 19.19
CA HIS A 343 -36.57 -0.53 18.12
C HIS A 343 -36.08 -1.89 17.63
N GLY A 344 -34.86 -2.31 18.01
CA GLY A 344 -34.24 -3.54 17.49
C GLY A 344 -33.87 -3.47 16.00
N ARG A 345 -33.90 -2.27 15.40
CA ARG A 345 -33.60 -2.01 13.98
C ARG A 345 -32.99 -0.62 13.79
N PRO A 346 -32.23 -0.37 12.71
CA PRO A 346 -31.89 0.99 12.32
C PRO A 346 -33.15 1.78 11.84
N PRO A 347 -33.08 3.12 11.79
CA PRO A 347 -34.05 3.96 11.11
C PRO A 347 -34.33 3.49 9.68
N ARG A 348 -35.58 3.56 9.25
CA ARG A 348 -36.00 3.22 7.88
C ARG A 348 -35.43 4.21 6.87
N PRO A 349 -35.04 3.76 5.66
CA PRO A 349 -34.54 4.64 4.61
C PRO A 349 -35.50 5.79 4.30
N ARG A 350 -35.01 7.03 4.32
CA ARG A 350 -35.78 8.26 4.00
C ARG A 350 -37.10 8.46 4.77
N ASN A 351 -37.28 7.79 5.91
CA ASN A 351 -38.51 7.89 6.69
C ASN A 351 -38.51 9.11 7.63
N GLU A 352 -39.55 9.94 7.56
CA GLU A 352 -39.67 11.20 8.32
C GLU A 352 -39.91 11.01 9.82
N GLU A 353 -40.67 9.98 10.21
CA GLU A 353 -40.99 9.71 11.61
C GLU A 353 -39.74 9.26 12.36
N ASP A 354 -39.04 8.25 11.82
CA ASP A 354 -37.80 7.72 12.39
C ASP A 354 -36.72 8.82 12.45
N ALA A 355 -36.64 9.71 11.44
CA ALA A 355 -35.70 10.83 11.44
C ALA A 355 -36.02 11.88 12.51
N THR A 356 -37.31 12.18 12.71
CA THR A 356 -37.76 13.10 13.78
C THR A 356 -37.47 12.53 15.17
N GLU A 357 -37.65 11.22 15.33
CA GLU A 357 -37.31 10.52 16.56
C GLU A 357 -35.80 10.56 16.83
N LEU A 358 -34.97 10.32 15.80
CA LEU A 358 -33.50 10.41 15.95
C LEU A 358 -33.05 11.81 16.37
N VAL A 359 -33.63 12.88 15.82
CA VAL A 359 -33.37 14.26 16.26
C VAL A 359 -33.76 14.44 17.73
N THR A 360 -34.89 13.88 18.15
CA THR A 360 -35.34 13.95 19.55
C THR A 360 -34.36 13.24 20.50
N LEU A 361 -33.89 12.06 20.12
CA LEU A 361 -32.85 11.32 20.86
C LEU A 361 -31.53 12.10 20.89
N ALA A 362 -31.11 12.68 19.77
CA ALA A 362 -29.89 13.49 19.69
C ALA A 362 -29.96 14.73 20.60
N ARG A 363 -31.10 15.43 20.65
CA ARG A 363 -31.33 16.53 21.60
C ARG A 363 -31.24 16.05 23.06
N ALA A 364 -31.78 14.87 23.38
CA ALA A 364 -31.70 14.29 24.71
C ALA A 364 -30.25 13.90 25.09
N VAL A 365 -29.49 13.29 24.16
CA VAL A 365 -28.06 12.99 24.34
C VAL A 365 -27.28 14.28 24.58
N ASN A 366 -27.48 15.30 23.74
CA ASN A 366 -26.81 16.59 23.86
C ASN A 366 -27.11 17.29 25.21
N THR A 367 -28.33 17.16 25.73
CA THR A 367 -28.73 17.73 27.03
C THR A 367 -28.05 17.04 28.20
N ARG A 368 -27.78 15.73 28.09
CA ARG A 368 -27.10 14.93 29.12
C ARG A 368 -25.58 14.97 29.01
N ALA A 369 -25.05 15.37 27.87
CA ALA A 369 -23.62 15.46 27.63
C ALA A 369 -22.96 16.47 28.58
N PRO A 370 -21.69 16.25 28.99
CA PRO A 370 -20.92 17.25 29.72
C PRO A 370 -20.84 18.56 28.96
N ARG A 371 -20.68 19.67 29.69
CA ARG A 371 -20.63 21.04 29.10
C ARG A 371 -19.55 21.19 28.01
N ALA A 372 -18.47 20.42 28.09
CA ALA A 372 -17.37 20.41 27.13
C ALA A 372 -17.76 19.82 25.75
N VAL A 373 -18.78 18.94 25.71
CA VAL A 373 -19.25 18.24 24.50
C VAL A 373 -20.59 18.77 24.03
N GLN A 374 -21.39 19.28 24.97
CA GLN A 374 -22.69 19.88 24.71
C GLN A 374 -22.58 20.94 23.60
N GLN A 375 -23.35 20.76 22.54
CA GLN A 375 -23.46 21.69 21.43
C GLN A 375 -24.59 22.69 21.71
N ASP A 376 -24.29 23.98 21.64
CA ASP A 376 -25.31 25.02 21.78
C ASP A 376 -26.34 24.95 20.63
N ASN A 377 -25.86 24.65 19.42
CA ASN A 377 -26.68 24.47 18.23
C ASN A 377 -26.47 23.06 17.67
N LEU A 378 -27.51 22.24 17.74
CA LEU A 378 -27.54 20.92 17.12
C LEU A 378 -27.99 21.05 15.66
N ASP A 379 -27.22 20.51 14.73
CA ASP A 379 -27.57 20.51 13.30
C ASP A 379 -28.59 19.42 12.98
N GLU A 380 -29.87 19.76 13.08
CA GLU A 380 -30.96 18.79 12.89
C GLU A 380 -31.07 18.25 11.47
N ASP A 381 -30.68 19.02 10.46
CA ASP A 381 -30.67 18.55 9.07
C ASP A 381 -29.59 17.48 8.87
N LEU A 382 -28.41 17.67 9.46
CA LEU A 382 -27.35 16.67 9.47
C LEU A 382 -27.78 15.38 10.17
N ILE A 383 -28.43 15.47 11.35
CA ILE A 383 -28.93 14.30 12.08
C ILE A 383 -30.06 13.60 11.32
N ARG A 384 -30.95 14.36 10.66
CA ARG A 384 -31.99 13.78 9.78
C ARG A 384 -31.37 13.02 8.61
N LYS A 385 -30.34 13.59 7.96
CA LYS A 385 -29.60 12.90 6.90
C LYS A 385 -28.95 11.61 7.39
N LEU A 386 -28.39 11.60 8.60
CA LEU A 386 -27.89 10.38 9.22
C LEU A 386 -28.99 9.34 9.36
N ALA A 387 -30.18 9.71 9.86
CA ALA A 387 -31.31 8.79 9.97
C ALA A 387 -31.72 8.20 8.61
N TYR A 388 -31.83 9.06 7.59
CA TYR A 388 -32.27 8.65 6.26
C TYR A 388 -31.38 7.61 5.60
N VAL A 389 -30.07 7.63 5.88
CA VAL A 389 -29.10 6.70 5.29
C VAL A 389 -28.60 5.65 6.29
N ALA A 390 -29.17 5.59 7.51
CA ALA A 390 -28.66 4.76 8.60
C ALA A 390 -28.71 3.25 8.30
N ALA A 391 -29.72 2.82 7.54
CA ALA A 391 -29.85 1.44 7.05
C ALA A 391 -28.99 1.15 5.81
N GLY A 392 -28.27 2.15 5.29
CA GLY A 392 -27.40 2.02 4.13
C GLY A 392 -26.11 1.27 4.44
N ASP A 393 -25.64 0.48 3.49
CA ASP A 393 -24.39 -0.27 3.55
C ASP A 393 -23.67 -0.14 2.20
N LEU A 394 -22.62 0.68 2.16
CA LEU A 394 -21.95 1.10 0.93
C LEU A 394 -20.53 0.56 0.86
N ALA A 395 -20.22 -0.20 -0.20
CA ALA A 395 -18.88 -0.74 -0.43
C ALA A 395 -17.75 0.32 -0.40
N PRO A 396 -17.90 1.52 -1.01
CA PRO A 396 -16.85 2.54 -0.94
C PRO A 396 -16.54 3.05 0.47
N VAL A 397 -17.58 3.28 1.28
CA VAL A 397 -17.42 3.78 2.66
C VAL A 397 -16.81 2.68 3.54
N ASN A 398 -17.19 1.42 3.33
CA ASN A 398 -16.56 0.28 3.98
C ASN A 398 -15.10 0.10 3.55
N ALA A 399 -14.78 0.26 2.27
CA ALA A 399 -13.40 0.22 1.77
C ALA A 399 -12.54 1.31 2.42
N PHE A 400 -13.06 2.54 2.49
CA PHE A 400 -12.36 3.67 3.10
C PHE A 400 -12.13 3.47 4.60
N ILE A 401 -13.20 3.32 5.39
CA ILE A 401 -13.07 3.16 6.85
C ILE A 401 -12.39 1.83 7.20
N GLY A 402 -12.64 0.77 6.43
CA GLY A 402 -12.02 -0.54 6.65
C GLY A 402 -10.51 -0.55 6.39
N GLY A 403 -10.04 0.18 5.38
CA GLY A 403 -8.62 0.42 5.16
C GLY A 403 -7.97 1.20 6.32
N LEU A 404 -8.62 2.27 6.80
CA LEU A 404 -8.15 3.05 7.94
C LEU A 404 -8.10 2.21 9.22
N ALA A 405 -9.19 1.52 9.56
CA ALA A 405 -9.27 0.70 10.76
C ALA A 405 -8.27 -0.46 10.75
N ALA A 406 -8.05 -1.11 9.59
CA ALA A 406 -7.00 -2.11 9.45
C ALA A 406 -5.61 -1.51 9.68
N GLN A 407 -5.34 -0.31 9.15
CA GLN A 407 -4.08 0.39 9.42
C GLN A 407 -3.93 0.71 10.91
N GLU A 408 -4.99 1.11 11.62
CA GLU A 408 -4.95 1.33 13.08
C GLU A 408 -4.63 0.04 13.85
N VAL A 409 -5.13 -1.13 13.42
CA VAL A 409 -4.73 -2.43 13.98
C VAL A 409 -3.23 -2.68 13.81
N MET A 410 -2.68 -2.34 12.63
CA MET A 410 -1.24 -2.48 12.37
C MET A 410 -0.41 -1.55 13.28
N LYS A 411 -0.87 -0.31 13.51
CA LYS A 411 -0.25 0.63 14.44
C LYS A 411 -0.28 0.11 15.88
N ALA A 412 -1.43 -0.41 16.31
CA ALA A 412 -1.63 -0.97 17.65
C ALA A 412 -0.63 -2.09 17.98
N CYS A 413 -0.37 -2.97 17.00
CA CYS A 413 0.54 -4.10 17.15
C CYS A 413 2.03 -3.68 17.10
N SER A 414 2.35 -2.71 16.24
CA SER A 414 3.74 -2.41 15.86
C SER A 414 4.36 -1.21 16.58
N GLY A 415 3.55 -0.30 17.14
CA GLY A 415 4.05 0.98 17.66
C GLY A 415 4.68 1.86 16.59
N LYS A 416 4.33 1.65 15.31
CA LYS A 416 4.77 2.44 14.15
C LYS A 416 3.60 3.26 13.61
N PHE A 417 3.89 4.51 13.28
CA PHE A 417 2.98 5.60 12.90
C PHE A 417 2.10 6.11 14.04
N MET A 418 1.75 7.40 13.97
CA MET A 418 0.79 8.02 14.89
C MET A 418 -0.61 7.43 14.69
N PRO A 419 -1.24 6.89 15.75
CA PRO A 419 -2.64 6.45 15.70
C PRO A 419 -3.63 7.61 15.62
N ILE A 420 -4.87 7.29 15.29
CA ILE A 420 -6.00 8.20 15.50
C ILE A 420 -6.19 8.42 17.00
N MET A 421 -6.17 9.69 17.45
CA MET A 421 -6.38 10.08 18.85
C MET A 421 -7.57 11.05 18.92
N GLN A 422 -8.78 10.62 19.26
CA GLN A 422 -9.22 9.23 19.40
C GLN A 422 -10.41 8.89 18.51
N TRP A 423 -11.21 9.90 18.13
CA TRP A 423 -12.39 9.76 17.29
C TRP A 423 -12.15 10.36 15.91
N LEU A 424 -12.45 9.60 14.87
CA LEU A 424 -12.50 10.06 13.50
C LEU A 424 -13.94 9.90 13.01
N TYR A 425 -14.53 11.01 12.57
CA TYR A 425 -15.83 11.03 11.91
C TYR A 425 -15.66 11.45 10.45
N PHE A 426 -16.38 10.77 9.57
CA PHE A 426 -16.34 11.00 8.14
C PHE A 426 -17.76 11.03 7.57
N ASP A 427 -17.98 11.88 6.57
CA ASP A 427 -19.17 11.82 5.75
C ASP A 427 -18.86 12.16 4.29
N ALA A 428 -19.59 11.51 3.38
CA ALA A 428 -19.56 11.77 1.94
C ALA A 428 -20.96 12.22 1.46
N LEU A 429 -21.60 13.15 2.20
CA LEU A 429 -22.97 13.60 1.90
C LEU A 429 -23.13 14.23 0.51
N GLU A 430 -22.04 14.72 -0.08
CA GLU A 430 -22.00 15.29 -1.43
C GLU A 430 -22.26 14.23 -2.51
N CYS A 431 -22.26 12.94 -2.18
CA CYS A 431 -22.68 11.87 -3.08
C CYS A 431 -24.21 11.75 -3.23
N LEU A 432 -25.00 12.40 -2.37
CA LEU A 432 -26.46 12.43 -2.54
C LEU A 432 -26.81 13.26 -3.79
N PRO A 433 -27.85 12.88 -4.54
CA PRO A 433 -28.31 13.66 -5.68
C PRO A 433 -28.71 15.08 -5.24
N GLU A 434 -28.33 16.09 -6.04
CA GLU A 434 -28.68 17.49 -5.79
C GLU A 434 -30.20 17.72 -5.82
N ASP A 435 -30.90 16.98 -6.68
CA ASP A 435 -32.36 16.94 -6.71
C ASP A 435 -32.89 16.13 -5.52
N LYS A 436 -33.32 16.84 -4.47
CA LYS A 436 -33.85 16.26 -3.23
C LYS A 436 -35.17 15.51 -3.43
N GLU A 437 -35.93 15.81 -4.49
CA GLU A 437 -37.19 15.13 -4.79
C GLU A 437 -36.97 13.77 -5.48
N ALA A 438 -35.75 13.51 -5.98
CA ALA A 438 -35.40 12.25 -6.62
C ALA A 438 -35.40 11.05 -5.64
N LEU A 439 -35.21 11.30 -4.34
CA LEU A 439 -35.11 10.29 -3.27
C LEU A 439 -36.33 10.27 -2.35
N THR A 440 -37.19 9.28 -2.57
CA THR A 440 -38.38 9.00 -1.74
C THR A 440 -38.20 7.71 -0.94
N GLU A 441 -39.00 7.53 0.13
CA GLU A 441 -39.04 6.30 0.92
C GLU A 441 -39.31 5.05 0.05
N ASP A 442 -40.22 5.14 -0.93
CA ASP A 442 -40.55 4.04 -1.84
C ASP A 442 -39.36 3.59 -2.71
N LYS A 443 -38.59 4.54 -3.24
CA LYS A 443 -37.43 4.23 -4.09
C LYS A 443 -36.27 3.62 -3.30
N CYS A 444 -36.16 3.95 -2.01
CA CYS A 444 -35.15 3.46 -1.09
C CYS A 444 -35.59 2.22 -0.30
N HIS A 445 -36.83 1.77 -0.46
CA HIS A 445 -37.34 0.61 0.24
C HIS A 445 -36.60 -0.68 -0.20
N PRO A 446 -36.16 -1.55 0.73
CA PRO A 446 -35.52 -2.82 0.38
C PRO A 446 -36.39 -3.70 -0.52
N ARG A 447 -35.79 -4.41 -1.47
CA ARG A 447 -36.49 -5.26 -2.46
C ARG A 447 -35.99 -6.71 -2.46
N GLN A 448 -35.35 -7.16 -1.38
CA GLN A 448 -34.72 -8.48 -1.28
C GLN A 448 -33.73 -8.70 -2.42
N ASN A 449 -32.93 -7.67 -2.67
CA ASN A 449 -31.90 -7.64 -3.69
C ASN A 449 -30.54 -7.45 -3.04
N ARG A 450 -29.49 -7.97 -3.65
CA ARG A 450 -28.11 -7.82 -3.20
C ARG A 450 -27.64 -6.36 -3.08
N TYR A 451 -28.36 -5.42 -3.69
CA TYR A 451 -28.07 -3.99 -3.66
C TYR A 451 -28.93 -3.23 -2.64
N ASP A 452 -29.71 -3.91 -1.78
CA ASP A 452 -30.64 -3.26 -0.83
C ASP A 452 -29.94 -2.24 0.08
N GLY A 453 -28.72 -2.51 0.53
CA GLY A 453 -27.92 -1.60 1.33
C GLY A 453 -27.48 -0.33 0.58
N GLN A 454 -27.27 -0.43 -0.73
CA GLN A 454 -26.96 0.74 -1.57
C GLN A 454 -28.21 1.51 -2.01
N VAL A 455 -29.27 0.78 -2.38
CA VAL A 455 -30.58 1.35 -2.75
C VAL A 455 -31.20 2.12 -1.58
N ALA A 456 -30.98 1.68 -0.34
CA ALA A 456 -31.40 2.43 0.86
C ALA A 456 -30.86 3.87 0.91
N VAL A 457 -29.74 4.17 0.24
CA VAL A 457 -29.15 5.52 0.18
C VAL A 457 -29.52 6.24 -1.11
N PHE A 458 -29.33 5.58 -2.25
CA PHE A 458 -29.38 6.22 -3.55
C PHE A 458 -30.66 5.96 -4.36
N GLY A 459 -31.51 5.05 -3.90
CA GLY A 459 -32.71 4.63 -4.58
C GLY A 459 -32.48 3.70 -5.78
N SER A 460 -33.55 3.03 -6.19
CA SER A 460 -33.53 2.06 -7.30
C SER A 460 -33.21 2.68 -8.67
N ASP A 461 -33.65 3.91 -8.93
CA ASP A 461 -33.38 4.59 -10.21
C ASP A 461 -31.87 4.79 -10.47
N LEU A 462 -31.10 5.18 -9.43
CA LEU A 462 -29.64 5.30 -9.57
C LEU A 462 -29.01 3.92 -9.77
N GLN A 463 -29.51 2.89 -9.08
CA GLN A 463 -29.03 1.52 -9.26
C GLN A 463 -29.19 1.03 -10.71
N GLU A 464 -30.31 1.36 -11.37
CA GLU A 464 -30.50 1.05 -12.79
C GLU A 464 -29.52 1.80 -13.69
N LYS A 465 -29.22 3.08 -13.38
CA LYS A 465 -28.21 3.85 -14.10
C LYS A 465 -26.82 3.21 -13.98
N LEU A 466 -26.44 2.79 -12.78
CA LEU A 466 -25.18 2.07 -12.51
C LEU A 466 -25.08 0.79 -13.33
N GLY A 467 -26.17 0.02 -13.39
CA GLY A 467 -26.23 -1.21 -14.18
C GLY A 467 -25.93 -0.98 -15.67
N LYS A 468 -26.30 0.18 -16.22
CA LYS A 468 -26.12 0.50 -17.65
C LYS A 468 -24.77 1.15 -17.98
N GLN A 469 -23.93 1.43 -16.98
CA GLN A 469 -22.65 2.12 -17.21
C GLN A 469 -21.65 1.28 -17.99
N LYS A 470 -20.85 1.95 -18.82
CA LYS A 470 -19.70 1.41 -19.55
C LYS A 470 -18.41 2.08 -19.12
N TYR A 471 -17.59 1.38 -18.34
CA TYR A 471 -16.33 1.94 -17.82
C TYR A 471 -15.10 1.21 -18.36
N PHE A 472 -14.06 1.99 -18.64
CA PHE A 472 -12.74 1.47 -18.96
C PHE A 472 -11.81 1.61 -17.75
N LEU A 473 -11.35 0.48 -17.22
CA LEU A 473 -10.39 0.39 -16.14
C LEU A 473 -8.99 0.14 -16.71
N VAL A 474 -8.07 1.07 -16.47
CA VAL A 474 -6.70 0.99 -16.96
C VAL A 474 -5.76 0.58 -15.81
N GLY A 475 -5.35 -0.69 -15.82
CA GLY A 475 -4.54 -1.32 -14.79
C GLY A 475 -5.35 -2.27 -13.89
N ALA A 476 -4.80 -3.45 -13.64
CA ALA A 476 -5.35 -4.50 -12.78
C ALA A 476 -4.42 -4.80 -11.59
N GLY A 477 -3.62 -3.82 -11.19
CA GLY A 477 -2.76 -3.86 -9.99
C GLY A 477 -3.54 -3.70 -8.68
N ALA A 478 -2.91 -3.12 -7.66
CA ALA A 478 -3.51 -2.97 -6.32
C ALA A 478 -4.82 -2.16 -6.35
N ILE A 479 -4.76 -0.96 -6.93
CA ILE A 479 -5.93 -0.09 -7.12
C ILE A 479 -6.97 -0.77 -8.03
N GLY A 480 -6.53 -1.43 -9.10
CA GLY A 480 -7.43 -2.10 -10.06
C GLY A 480 -8.24 -3.23 -9.42
N CYS A 481 -7.61 -4.02 -8.54
CA CYS A 481 -8.31 -5.06 -7.77
C CYS A 481 -9.39 -4.48 -6.85
N GLU A 482 -9.07 -3.41 -6.12
CA GLU A 482 -10.00 -2.72 -5.23
C GLU A 482 -11.16 -2.06 -6.00
N LEU A 483 -10.87 -1.42 -7.15
CA LEU A 483 -11.88 -0.85 -8.05
C LEU A 483 -12.82 -1.91 -8.60
N LEU A 484 -12.30 -3.05 -9.10
CA LEU A 484 -13.14 -4.13 -9.62
C LEU A 484 -14.03 -4.75 -8.54
N LYS A 485 -13.52 -4.95 -7.32
CA LYS A 485 -14.33 -5.36 -6.17
C LYS A 485 -15.44 -4.34 -5.90
N ASN A 486 -15.10 -3.06 -5.83
CA ASN A 486 -16.09 -2.01 -5.59
C ASN A 486 -17.12 -1.93 -6.73
N PHE A 487 -16.73 -2.03 -8.00
CA PHE A 487 -17.66 -2.08 -9.14
C PHE A 487 -18.62 -3.27 -9.05
N ALA A 488 -18.12 -4.45 -8.66
CA ALA A 488 -18.96 -5.63 -8.45
C ALA A 488 -19.99 -5.42 -7.33
N MET A 489 -19.60 -4.79 -6.22
CA MET A 489 -20.51 -4.53 -5.09
C MET A 489 -21.51 -3.41 -5.40
N ILE A 490 -21.06 -2.34 -6.07
CA ILE A 490 -21.90 -1.23 -6.53
C ILE A 490 -22.90 -1.70 -7.60
N GLY A 491 -22.57 -2.72 -8.38
CA GLY A 491 -23.39 -3.17 -9.51
C GLY A 491 -23.15 -2.37 -10.78
N LEU A 492 -21.98 -1.75 -10.92
CA LEU A 492 -21.60 -0.99 -12.11
C LEU A 492 -21.43 -1.93 -13.30
N GLY A 493 -22.05 -1.62 -14.43
CA GLY A 493 -21.99 -2.45 -15.64
C GLY A 493 -22.65 -3.83 -15.53
N CYS A 494 -23.50 -4.05 -14.51
CA CYS A 494 -24.16 -5.34 -14.27
C CYS A 494 -25.51 -5.50 -15.02
N GLY A 495 -26.05 -4.41 -15.56
CA GLY A 495 -27.32 -4.39 -16.27
C GLY A 495 -27.17 -4.70 -17.76
N GLU A 496 -28.31 -4.79 -18.45
CA GLU A 496 -28.31 -4.86 -19.91
C GLU A 496 -27.75 -3.56 -20.50
N GLY A 497 -26.79 -3.70 -21.43
CA GLY A 497 -26.07 -2.56 -22.02
C GLY A 497 -24.90 -2.03 -21.20
N GLY A 498 -24.69 -2.52 -19.97
CA GLY A 498 -23.51 -2.19 -19.17
C GLY A 498 -22.29 -3.07 -19.49
N GLU A 499 -21.09 -2.54 -19.27
CA GLU A 499 -19.83 -3.25 -19.50
C GLU A 499 -18.68 -2.63 -18.69
N ILE A 500 -17.75 -3.46 -18.22
CA ILE A 500 -16.45 -3.04 -17.72
C ILE A 500 -15.37 -3.62 -18.61
N VAL A 501 -14.57 -2.78 -19.23
CA VAL A 501 -13.37 -3.21 -19.93
C VAL A 501 -12.18 -3.00 -19.00
N VAL A 502 -11.41 -4.04 -18.71
CA VAL A 502 -10.17 -3.95 -17.92
C VAL A 502 -8.97 -4.33 -18.77
N THR A 503 -7.91 -3.53 -18.74
CA THR A 503 -6.66 -3.85 -19.45
C THR A 503 -5.45 -3.77 -18.53
N ASP A 504 -4.57 -4.76 -18.65
CA ASP A 504 -3.27 -4.78 -17.99
C ASP A 504 -2.35 -5.74 -18.76
N MET A 505 -1.13 -5.33 -19.09
CA MET A 505 -0.18 -6.14 -19.83
C MET A 505 0.63 -7.10 -18.94
N ASP A 506 0.59 -6.90 -17.62
CA ASP A 506 1.45 -7.60 -16.69
C ASP A 506 0.88 -8.97 -16.31
N THR A 507 1.81 -9.85 -15.96
CA THR A 507 1.52 -11.10 -15.27
C THR A 507 1.60 -10.93 -13.76
N ILE A 508 0.95 -11.83 -13.02
CA ILE A 508 0.94 -11.86 -11.55
C ILE A 508 2.29 -12.36 -11.02
N GLU A 509 2.86 -11.63 -10.06
CA GLU A 509 4.07 -11.99 -9.32
C GLU A 509 3.77 -12.29 -7.84
N LYS A 510 4.69 -13.00 -7.15
CA LYS A 510 4.55 -13.32 -5.72
C LYS A 510 4.35 -12.06 -4.85
N SER A 511 5.12 -11.01 -5.11
CA SER A 511 5.06 -9.74 -4.36
C SER A 511 3.74 -8.97 -4.54
N ASN A 512 2.95 -9.33 -5.55
CA ASN A 512 1.66 -8.69 -5.82
C ASN A 512 0.58 -9.15 -4.83
N LEU A 513 0.65 -10.41 -4.40
CA LEU A 513 -0.38 -11.09 -3.59
C LEU A 513 -0.65 -10.40 -2.26
N ASN A 514 0.34 -9.69 -1.69
CA ASN A 514 0.20 -8.94 -0.44
C ASN A 514 -0.79 -7.76 -0.53
N ARG A 515 -1.13 -7.26 -1.74
CA ARG A 515 -2.04 -6.11 -1.92
C ARG A 515 -3.01 -6.22 -3.10
N GLN A 516 -2.93 -7.30 -3.87
CA GLN A 516 -3.78 -7.58 -5.04
C GLN A 516 -4.63 -8.81 -4.74
N PHE A 517 -5.58 -8.64 -3.81
CA PHE A 517 -6.27 -9.74 -3.13
C PHE A 517 -7.19 -10.57 -4.03
N LEU A 518 -7.45 -10.14 -5.26
CA LEU A 518 -8.17 -10.94 -6.26
C LEU A 518 -7.33 -12.12 -6.77
N PHE A 519 -6.02 -12.10 -6.54
CA PHE A 519 -5.08 -13.12 -6.98
C PHE A 519 -4.72 -14.08 -5.84
N ARG A 520 -4.27 -15.27 -6.21
CA ARG A 520 -3.82 -16.32 -5.28
C ARG A 520 -2.44 -16.82 -5.66
N PRO A 521 -1.73 -17.53 -4.76
CA PRO A 521 -0.42 -18.10 -5.07
C PRO A 521 -0.39 -18.99 -6.33
N TRP A 522 -1.48 -19.67 -6.65
CA TRP A 522 -1.62 -20.50 -7.85
C TRP A 522 -1.93 -19.72 -9.15
N ASP A 523 -2.06 -18.39 -9.06
CA ASP A 523 -2.27 -17.52 -10.21
C ASP A 523 -0.99 -16.82 -10.69
N VAL A 524 0.14 -17.01 -10.00
CA VAL A 524 1.45 -16.48 -10.43
C VAL A 524 1.73 -16.92 -11.88
N THR A 525 2.27 -16.01 -12.69
CA THR A 525 2.46 -16.09 -14.16
C THR A 525 1.21 -15.95 -15.04
N LYS A 526 -0.01 -15.96 -14.48
CA LYS A 526 -1.22 -15.63 -15.25
C LYS A 526 -1.35 -14.13 -15.45
N LEU A 527 -2.15 -13.72 -16.43
CA LEU A 527 -2.45 -12.32 -16.70
C LEU A 527 -3.33 -11.73 -15.58
N LYS A 528 -2.98 -10.51 -15.15
CA LYS A 528 -3.71 -9.81 -14.07
C LYS A 528 -5.17 -9.52 -14.46
N SER A 529 -5.40 -8.98 -15.66
CA SER A 529 -6.73 -8.59 -16.13
C SER A 529 -7.71 -9.77 -16.22
N ASP A 530 -7.30 -10.87 -16.84
CA ASP A 530 -8.12 -12.09 -16.98
C ASP A 530 -8.46 -12.71 -15.61
N THR A 531 -7.46 -12.81 -14.74
CA THR A 531 -7.64 -13.41 -13.40
C THR A 531 -8.54 -12.54 -12.53
N ALA A 532 -8.36 -11.21 -12.56
CA ALA A 532 -9.18 -10.27 -11.81
C ALA A 532 -10.64 -10.32 -12.28
N ALA A 533 -10.86 -10.35 -13.60
CA ALA A 533 -12.19 -10.49 -14.19
C ALA A 533 -12.87 -11.80 -13.77
N ALA A 534 -12.14 -12.92 -13.71
CA ALA A 534 -12.67 -14.18 -13.23
C ALA A 534 -13.07 -14.14 -11.75
N ALA A 535 -12.24 -13.51 -10.89
CA ALA A 535 -12.51 -13.38 -9.46
C ALA A 535 -13.78 -12.56 -9.18
N VAL A 536 -13.95 -11.41 -9.83
CA VAL A 536 -15.12 -10.53 -9.56
C VAL A 536 -16.43 -11.07 -10.10
N ARG A 537 -16.42 -11.91 -11.15
CA ARG A 537 -17.62 -12.65 -11.60
C ARG A 537 -18.13 -13.62 -10.54
N GLN A 538 -17.26 -14.13 -9.66
CA GLN A 538 -17.70 -14.92 -8.51
C GLN A 538 -18.30 -14.03 -7.41
N MET A 539 -17.78 -12.82 -7.25
CA MET A 539 -18.30 -11.84 -6.28
C MET A 539 -19.70 -11.34 -6.67
N ASN A 540 -19.90 -11.05 -7.95
CA ASN A 540 -21.18 -10.69 -8.51
C ASN A 540 -21.39 -11.38 -9.86
N PRO A 541 -22.25 -12.41 -9.96
CA PRO A 541 -22.53 -13.09 -11.22
C PRO A 541 -23.12 -12.20 -12.32
N HIS A 542 -23.68 -11.04 -11.96
CA HIS A 542 -24.27 -10.11 -12.93
C HIS A 542 -23.24 -9.17 -13.58
N ILE A 543 -22.02 -9.07 -13.05
CA ILE A 543 -21.00 -8.17 -13.60
C ILE A 543 -20.54 -8.62 -14.99
N ARG A 544 -20.48 -7.68 -15.92
CA ARG A 544 -20.03 -7.92 -17.30
C ARG A 544 -18.66 -7.32 -17.50
N VAL A 545 -17.63 -8.17 -17.47
CA VAL A 545 -16.23 -7.73 -17.61
C VAL A 545 -15.62 -8.31 -18.88
N THR A 546 -14.98 -7.47 -19.68
CA THR A 546 -14.14 -7.83 -20.82
C THR A 546 -12.69 -7.53 -20.45
N SER A 547 -11.82 -8.54 -20.49
CA SER A 547 -10.41 -8.41 -20.11
C SER A 547 -9.50 -8.36 -21.32
N HIS A 548 -8.62 -7.36 -21.35
CA HIS A 548 -7.59 -7.14 -22.36
C HIS A 548 -6.19 -7.22 -21.75
N GLN A 549 -5.19 -7.44 -22.59
CA GLN A 549 -3.77 -7.54 -22.20
C GLN A 549 -2.89 -6.46 -22.85
N ASN A 550 -3.50 -5.34 -23.24
CA ASN A 550 -2.86 -4.34 -24.06
C ASN A 550 -2.27 -3.23 -23.19
N ARG A 551 -0.98 -2.92 -23.40
CA ARG A 551 -0.36 -1.74 -22.82
C ARG A 551 -1.02 -0.50 -23.40
N VAL A 552 -1.71 0.26 -22.57
CA VAL A 552 -2.32 1.52 -22.99
C VAL A 552 -1.21 2.52 -23.36
N GLY A 553 -1.32 3.08 -24.57
CA GLY A 553 -0.37 4.02 -25.13
C GLY A 553 -0.58 4.19 -26.64
N PRO A 554 0.25 5.00 -27.31
CA PRO A 554 0.09 5.29 -28.74
C PRO A 554 0.02 4.04 -29.63
N ASP A 555 0.75 2.98 -29.28
CA ASP A 555 0.82 1.75 -30.07
C ASP A 555 -0.49 0.94 -30.06
N THR A 556 -1.40 1.20 -29.11
CA THR A 556 -2.66 0.46 -28.94
C THR A 556 -3.90 1.26 -29.32
N GLU A 557 -3.75 2.44 -29.93
CA GLU A 557 -4.87 3.26 -30.42
C GLU A 557 -5.70 2.59 -31.51
N ARG A 558 -5.16 1.59 -32.22
CA ARG A 558 -5.94 0.77 -33.17
C ARG A 558 -6.96 -0.15 -32.49
N ILE A 559 -6.75 -0.44 -31.21
CA ILE A 559 -7.65 -1.27 -30.39
C ILE A 559 -8.61 -0.35 -29.63
N TYR A 560 -8.06 0.70 -29.03
CA TYR A 560 -8.79 1.71 -28.27
C TYR A 560 -9.04 2.95 -29.13
N ASP A 561 -9.73 2.73 -30.24
CA ASP A 561 -10.00 3.74 -31.27
C ASP A 561 -11.16 4.68 -30.89
N ASP A 562 -11.61 5.49 -31.84
CA ASP A 562 -12.72 6.43 -31.63
C ASP A 562 -14.00 5.69 -31.19
N ASP A 563 -14.35 4.59 -31.84
CA ASP A 563 -15.58 3.84 -31.55
C ASP A 563 -15.54 3.24 -30.14
N PHE A 564 -14.37 2.75 -29.70
CA PHE A 564 -14.18 2.30 -28.32
C PHE A 564 -14.49 3.42 -27.33
N PHE A 565 -13.85 4.59 -27.47
CA PHE A 565 -14.03 5.69 -26.53
C PHE A 565 -15.43 6.31 -26.62
N GLN A 566 -16.05 6.43 -27.79
CA GLN A 566 -17.39 7.03 -27.92
C GLN A 566 -18.43 6.32 -27.05
N ASN A 567 -18.33 5.00 -26.94
CA ASN A 567 -19.26 4.15 -26.19
C ASN A 567 -19.05 4.16 -24.68
N LEU A 568 -17.97 4.75 -24.15
CA LEU A 568 -17.71 4.79 -22.71
C LEU A 568 -18.50 5.90 -22.00
N ASP A 569 -18.90 5.63 -20.76
CA ASP A 569 -19.44 6.62 -19.83
C ASP A 569 -18.34 7.26 -18.97
N GLY A 570 -17.23 6.55 -18.76
CA GLY A 570 -16.08 7.05 -18.00
C GLY A 570 -14.87 6.12 -18.02
N VAL A 571 -13.77 6.64 -17.49
CA VAL A 571 -12.49 5.93 -17.35
C VAL A 571 -12.05 5.97 -15.89
N ALA A 572 -11.49 4.87 -15.39
CA ALA A 572 -10.84 4.81 -14.09
C ALA A 572 -9.39 4.34 -14.25
N ASN A 573 -8.44 5.15 -13.76
CA ASN A 573 -7.03 4.80 -13.78
C ASN A 573 -6.63 4.05 -12.51
N ALA A 574 -5.81 3.02 -12.70
CA ALA A 574 -5.16 2.23 -11.67
C ALA A 574 -3.68 1.99 -12.04
N LEU A 575 -3.03 3.08 -12.45
CA LEU A 575 -1.69 3.10 -13.06
C LEU A 575 -0.58 3.30 -12.01
N ASP A 576 0.67 3.00 -12.39
CA ASP A 576 1.84 3.11 -11.52
C ASP A 576 2.91 4.10 -12.04
N ASN A 577 2.70 4.70 -13.22
CA ASN A 577 3.62 5.66 -13.84
C ASN A 577 2.89 6.91 -14.34
N VAL A 578 3.60 8.03 -14.40
CA VAL A 578 3.04 9.34 -14.79
C VAL A 578 2.75 9.39 -16.29
N ASP A 579 3.58 8.76 -17.13
CA ASP A 579 3.42 8.80 -18.59
C ASP A 579 2.07 8.22 -19.05
N ALA A 580 1.67 7.06 -18.51
CA ALA A 580 0.39 6.45 -18.81
C ALA A 580 -0.79 7.29 -18.29
N ARG A 581 -0.65 7.94 -17.12
CA ARG A 581 -1.66 8.86 -16.59
C ARG A 581 -1.87 10.04 -17.53
N MET A 582 -0.78 10.68 -17.93
CA MET A 582 -0.78 11.80 -18.87
C MET A 582 -1.33 11.40 -20.24
N TYR A 583 -1.06 10.18 -20.71
CA TYR A 583 -1.65 9.65 -21.93
C TYR A 583 -3.18 9.51 -21.80
N MET A 584 -3.66 8.87 -20.73
CA MET A 584 -5.10 8.67 -20.52
C MET A 584 -5.85 9.98 -20.29
N ASP A 585 -5.24 10.94 -19.58
CA ASP A 585 -5.79 12.29 -19.42
C ASP A 585 -6.03 12.97 -20.78
N ARG A 586 -5.02 12.98 -21.66
CA ARG A 586 -5.16 13.54 -23.02
C ARG A 586 -6.26 12.86 -23.84
N ARG A 587 -6.37 11.52 -23.76
CA ARG A 587 -7.43 10.76 -24.45
C ARG A 587 -8.81 11.15 -23.89
N CYS A 588 -8.97 11.18 -22.57
CA CYS A 588 -10.22 11.55 -21.90
C CYS A 588 -10.65 12.99 -22.24
N VAL A 589 -9.71 13.94 -22.28
CA VAL A 589 -9.98 15.31 -22.73
C VAL A 589 -10.47 15.34 -24.19
N TYR A 590 -9.78 14.63 -25.09
CA TYR A 590 -10.15 14.58 -26.51
C TYR A 590 -11.56 14.00 -26.73
N TYR A 591 -11.90 12.88 -26.09
CA TYR A 591 -13.22 12.23 -26.21
C TYR A 591 -14.27 12.73 -25.23
N ARG A 592 -13.93 13.71 -24.37
CA ARG A 592 -14.81 14.30 -23.36
C ARG A 592 -15.39 13.24 -22.42
N LYS A 593 -14.54 12.36 -21.92
CA LYS A 593 -14.91 11.33 -20.95
C LYS A 593 -14.46 11.71 -19.54
N PRO A 594 -15.30 11.52 -18.51
CA PRO A 594 -14.88 11.61 -17.13
C PRO A 594 -13.72 10.67 -16.83
N LEU A 595 -12.77 11.14 -16.02
CA LEU A 595 -11.63 10.36 -15.56
C LEU A 595 -11.56 10.35 -14.03
N LEU A 596 -11.49 9.15 -13.46
CA LEU A 596 -11.19 8.92 -12.05
C LEU A 596 -9.70 8.55 -11.91
N GLU A 597 -8.90 9.43 -11.33
CA GLU A 597 -7.46 9.24 -11.14
C GLU A 597 -7.14 8.99 -9.66
N SER A 598 -6.18 8.09 -9.40
CA SER A 598 -5.72 7.80 -8.04
C SER A 598 -4.29 7.26 -8.00
N GLY A 599 -3.58 7.58 -6.91
CA GLY A 599 -2.20 7.18 -6.67
C GLY A 599 -1.96 6.79 -5.22
N THR A 600 -0.97 5.93 -4.98
CA THR A 600 -0.54 5.52 -3.64
C THR A 600 0.99 5.47 -3.55
N LEU A 601 1.52 5.86 -2.40
CA LEU A 601 2.95 5.75 -2.06
C LEU A 601 3.10 5.44 -0.57
N GLY A 602 3.31 4.17 -0.24
CA GLY A 602 3.36 3.72 1.15
C GLY A 602 2.03 3.98 1.87
N THR A 603 2.07 4.78 2.93
CA THR A 603 0.87 5.20 3.70
C THR A 603 0.13 6.40 3.10
N LYS A 604 0.67 7.00 2.03
CA LYS A 604 0.11 8.18 1.36
C LYS A 604 -0.77 7.75 0.19
N GLY A 605 -1.81 8.51 -0.08
CA GLY A 605 -2.66 8.34 -1.26
C GLY A 605 -3.32 9.65 -1.68
N ASN A 606 -3.66 9.74 -2.96
CA ASN A 606 -4.38 10.88 -3.54
C ASN A 606 -5.46 10.40 -4.50
N VAL A 607 -6.51 11.21 -4.65
CA VAL A 607 -7.60 11.00 -5.60
C VAL A 607 -7.87 12.32 -6.31
N GLN A 608 -8.07 12.26 -7.62
CA GLN A 608 -8.46 13.41 -8.44
C GLN A 608 -9.56 12.99 -9.42
N VAL A 609 -10.58 13.83 -9.56
CA VAL A 609 -11.67 13.63 -10.51
C VAL A 609 -11.58 14.69 -11.61
N VAL A 610 -11.66 14.25 -12.87
CA VAL A 610 -11.71 15.13 -14.04
C VAL A 610 -13.07 14.99 -14.70
N ILE A 611 -13.87 16.06 -14.65
CA ILE A 611 -15.21 16.12 -15.24
C ILE A 611 -15.17 17.01 -16.48
N PRO A 612 -15.56 16.51 -17.67
CA PRO A 612 -15.57 17.29 -18.90
C PRO A 612 -16.37 18.58 -18.75
N PHE A 613 -15.79 19.68 -19.23
CA PHE A 613 -16.38 21.03 -19.20
C PHE A 613 -16.67 21.60 -17.79
N LEU A 614 -16.08 21.01 -16.74
CA LEU A 614 -16.25 21.48 -15.37
C LEU A 614 -14.92 21.69 -14.64
N THR A 615 -14.05 20.69 -14.61
CA THR A 615 -12.76 20.75 -13.89
C THR A 615 -11.60 20.91 -14.87
N GLU A 616 -10.42 21.24 -14.34
CA GLU A 616 -9.17 21.07 -15.07
C GLU A 616 -8.84 19.59 -15.30
N SER A 617 -7.93 19.32 -16.24
CA SER A 617 -7.40 17.98 -16.52
C SER A 617 -6.25 17.62 -15.59
N TYR A 618 -5.87 16.34 -15.52
CA TYR A 618 -4.74 15.90 -14.67
C TYR A 618 -3.45 16.64 -15.04
N SER A 619 -3.18 16.80 -16.34
CA SER A 619 -1.97 17.46 -16.86
C SER A 619 -1.97 18.99 -16.74
N SER A 620 -3.02 19.60 -16.19
CA SER A 620 -3.10 21.06 -16.00
C SER A 620 -2.24 21.57 -14.83
N SER A 621 -1.93 20.70 -13.87
CA SER A 621 -1.02 20.99 -12.76
C SER A 621 0.29 20.20 -12.92
N GLN A 622 1.36 20.69 -12.27
CA GLN A 622 2.70 20.10 -12.38
C GLN A 622 3.11 19.47 -11.05
N ASP A 623 3.34 18.16 -11.08
CA ASP A 623 3.98 17.43 -9.98
C ASP A 623 5.49 17.72 -9.94
N PRO A 624 6.12 17.69 -8.75
CA PRO A 624 7.57 17.76 -8.64
C PRO A 624 8.24 16.66 -9.48
N PRO A 625 9.30 16.98 -10.25
CA PRO A 625 10.01 15.96 -11.01
C PRO A 625 10.68 14.96 -10.06
N GLU A 626 10.90 13.74 -10.56
CA GLU A 626 11.74 12.78 -9.84
C GLU A 626 13.11 13.39 -9.57
N LYS A 627 13.65 13.12 -8.37
CA LYS A 627 14.97 13.60 -7.98
C LYS A 627 16.02 12.96 -8.90
N SER A 628 16.62 13.76 -9.77
CA SER A 628 17.77 13.34 -10.57
C SER A 628 19.08 13.68 -9.86
N ILE A 629 20.01 12.74 -9.84
CA ILE A 629 21.33 12.93 -9.25
C ILE A 629 22.25 13.55 -10.32
N PRO A 630 22.99 14.64 -10.02
CA PRO A 630 23.90 15.23 -10.98
C PRO A 630 24.94 14.21 -11.49
N ILE A 631 25.18 14.20 -12.80
CA ILE A 631 26.06 13.20 -13.43
C ILE A 631 27.49 13.21 -12.86
N CYS A 632 28.01 14.38 -12.48
CA CYS A 632 29.33 14.51 -11.86
C CYS A 632 29.38 13.85 -10.46
N THR A 633 28.29 13.92 -9.71
CA THR A 633 28.14 13.27 -8.40
C THR A 633 28.11 11.76 -8.58
N LEU A 634 27.32 11.25 -9.53
CA LEU A 634 27.25 9.81 -9.83
C LEU A 634 28.59 9.24 -10.30
N LYS A 635 29.29 9.95 -11.18
CA LYS A 635 30.51 9.42 -11.82
C LYS A 635 31.76 9.50 -10.92
N ASN A 636 31.92 10.57 -10.15
CA ASN A 636 33.20 10.84 -9.48
C ASN A 636 33.10 11.17 -7.99
N PHE A 637 31.98 11.74 -7.54
CA PHE A 637 31.88 12.30 -6.18
C PHE A 637 30.63 11.82 -5.42
N PRO A 638 30.39 10.49 -5.30
CA PRO A 638 29.29 9.99 -4.50
C PRO A 638 29.52 10.28 -3.01
N ASN A 639 28.45 10.60 -2.29
CA ASN A 639 28.49 10.89 -0.85
C ASN A 639 27.34 10.25 -0.06
N ALA A 640 26.39 9.63 -0.76
CA ALA A 640 25.28 8.88 -0.21
C ALA A 640 25.16 7.53 -0.93
N ILE A 641 24.53 6.56 -0.29
CA ILE A 641 24.41 5.19 -0.82
C ILE A 641 23.58 5.15 -2.11
N GLU A 642 22.60 6.04 -2.24
CA GLU A 642 21.76 6.18 -3.43
C GLU A 642 22.59 6.51 -4.67
N HIS A 643 23.69 7.28 -4.51
CA HIS A 643 24.58 7.62 -5.62
C HIS A 643 25.30 6.39 -6.16
N THR A 644 25.79 5.51 -5.27
CA THR A 644 26.48 4.29 -5.69
C THR A 644 25.52 3.22 -6.19
N LEU A 645 24.29 3.17 -5.67
CA LEU A 645 23.23 2.29 -6.18
C LEU A 645 22.81 2.67 -7.61
N GLN A 646 22.57 3.95 -7.88
CA GLN A 646 22.26 4.42 -9.24
C GLN A 646 23.45 4.17 -10.19
N TRP A 647 24.68 4.46 -9.74
CA TRP A 647 25.89 4.13 -10.52
C TRP A 647 25.98 2.63 -10.84
N ALA A 648 25.72 1.75 -9.86
CA ALA A 648 25.76 0.30 -10.07
C ALA A 648 24.66 -0.18 -11.02
N ARG A 649 23.48 0.44 -10.99
CA ARG A 649 22.38 0.18 -11.94
C ARG A 649 22.78 0.55 -13.37
N ASP A 650 23.45 1.69 -13.54
CA ASP A 650 23.95 2.16 -14.83
C ASP A 650 25.09 1.25 -15.34
N GLU A 651 26.00 0.81 -14.47
CA GLU A 651 27.02 -0.19 -14.79
C GLU A 651 26.41 -1.51 -15.26
N PHE A 652 25.32 -1.96 -14.62
CA PHE A 652 24.63 -3.18 -15.07
C PHE A 652 24.08 -3.04 -16.51
N GLU A 653 23.39 -1.94 -16.85
CA GLU A 653 22.94 -1.72 -18.24
C GLU A 653 24.13 -1.63 -19.20
N GLY A 654 25.16 -0.86 -18.80
CA GLY A 654 26.30 -0.52 -19.63
C GLY A 654 27.24 -1.69 -19.92
N LEU A 655 27.32 -2.67 -19.02
CA LEU A 655 28.17 -3.84 -19.16
C LEU A 655 27.45 -5.01 -19.85
N PHE A 656 26.20 -5.28 -19.47
CA PHE A 656 25.54 -6.55 -19.83
C PHE A 656 24.45 -6.40 -20.89
N LYS A 657 23.80 -5.25 -21.00
CA LYS A 657 22.68 -5.06 -21.94
C LYS A 657 23.07 -4.26 -23.17
N GLN A 658 23.54 -3.03 -22.99
CA GLN A 658 23.80 -2.11 -24.10
C GLN A 658 24.84 -2.66 -25.11
N PRO A 659 25.97 -3.26 -24.69
CA PRO A 659 26.94 -3.83 -25.62
C PRO A 659 26.36 -5.02 -26.41
N ALA A 660 25.59 -5.90 -25.76
CA ALA A 660 24.96 -7.03 -26.41
C ALA A 660 23.92 -6.58 -27.44
N GLU A 661 23.11 -5.57 -27.13
CA GLU A 661 22.16 -4.99 -28.06
C GLU A 661 22.86 -4.34 -29.27
N ASN A 662 23.95 -3.60 -29.04
CA ASN A 662 24.76 -3.02 -30.11
C ASN A 662 25.35 -4.10 -31.03
N VAL A 663 25.85 -5.22 -30.47
CA VAL A 663 26.36 -6.36 -31.26
C VAL A 663 25.23 -7.00 -32.07
N ASN A 664 24.06 -7.25 -31.46
CA ASN A 664 22.92 -7.84 -32.16
C ASN A 664 22.46 -6.95 -33.31
N GLN A 665 22.37 -5.63 -33.10
CA GLN A 665 22.01 -4.68 -34.15
C GLN A 665 23.09 -4.61 -35.24
N TYR A 666 24.38 -4.62 -34.88
CA TYR A 666 25.49 -4.68 -35.83
C TYR A 666 25.42 -5.91 -36.74
N LEU A 667 25.02 -7.06 -36.19
CA LEU A 667 24.90 -8.31 -36.95
C LEU A 667 23.62 -8.42 -37.77
N THR A 668 22.56 -7.67 -37.43
CA THR A 668 21.23 -7.82 -38.06
C THR A 668 20.86 -6.68 -39.01
N ASP A 669 21.30 -5.44 -38.74
CA ASP A 669 21.01 -4.26 -39.54
C ASP A 669 22.20 -3.89 -40.44
N PRO A 670 22.13 -4.08 -41.78
CA PRO A 670 23.21 -3.72 -42.70
C PRO A 670 23.60 -2.25 -42.69
N LYS A 671 22.73 -1.36 -42.16
CA LYS A 671 22.96 0.08 -42.07
C LYS A 671 23.40 0.54 -40.68
N PHE A 672 23.65 -0.38 -39.74
CA PHE A 672 24.02 -0.05 -38.37
C PHE A 672 25.23 0.89 -38.31
N VAL A 673 26.33 0.56 -38.99
CA VAL A 673 27.56 1.38 -38.95
C VAL A 673 27.30 2.79 -39.50
N GLU A 674 26.56 2.90 -40.60
CA GLU A 674 26.20 4.21 -41.18
C GLU A 674 25.34 5.03 -40.22
N ARG A 675 24.37 4.40 -39.53
CA ARG A 675 23.52 5.06 -38.53
C ARG A 675 24.34 5.52 -37.32
N THR A 676 25.21 4.65 -36.81
CA THR A 676 26.04 4.93 -35.63
C THR A 676 27.00 6.08 -35.88
N LEU A 677 27.60 6.17 -37.08
CA LEU A 677 28.48 7.28 -37.45
C LEU A 677 27.77 8.64 -37.58
N ARG A 678 26.42 8.66 -37.64
CA ARG A 678 25.62 9.89 -37.64
C ARG A 678 25.24 10.38 -36.24
N LEU A 679 25.56 9.62 -35.19
CA LEU A 679 25.34 10.04 -33.80
C LEU A 679 26.29 11.19 -33.43
N ALA A 680 25.89 12.00 -32.45
CA ALA A 680 26.63 13.19 -32.06
C ALA A 680 27.77 12.87 -31.07
N GLY A 681 28.85 13.66 -31.13
CA GLY A 681 29.91 13.65 -30.13
C GLY A 681 30.75 12.36 -30.13
N THR A 682 31.01 11.82 -28.93
CA THR A 682 31.84 10.61 -28.71
C THR A 682 31.07 9.30 -28.83
N GLN A 683 29.73 9.35 -28.94
CA GLN A 683 28.88 8.17 -29.01
C GLN A 683 29.26 7.19 -30.13
N PRO A 684 29.62 7.61 -31.37
CA PRO A 684 30.03 6.67 -32.40
C PRO A 684 31.25 5.82 -31.98
N LEU A 685 32.22 6.43 -31.29
CA LEU A 685 33.41 5.73 -30.81
C LEU A 685 33.05 4.74 -29.71
N GLU A 686 32.26 5.17 -28.72
CA GLU A 686 31.82 4.32 -27.60
C GLU A 686 31.08 3.07 -28.10
N VAL A 687 30.16 3.22 -29.06
CA VAL A 687 29.39 2.11 -29.63
C VAL A 687 30.29 1.16 -30.43
N LEU A 688 31.17 1.68 -31.29
CA LEU A 688 32.05 0.84 -32.11
C LEU A 688 33.13 0.13 -31.28
N GLU A 689 33.68 0.78 -30.26
CA GLU A 689 34.60 0.14 -29.31
C GLU A 689 33.89 -0.97 -28.52
N ALA A 690 32.65 -0.75 -28.07
CA ALA A 690 31.87 -1.78 -27.38
C ALA A 690 31.68 -3.01 -28.28
N VAL A 691 31.30 -2.83 -29.54
CA VAL A 691 31.16 -3.93 -30.51
C VAL A 691 32.49 -4.66 -30.72
N GLN A 692 33.61 -3.93 -30.89
CA GLN A 692 34.92 -4.55 -31.05
C GLN A 692 35.35 -5.35 -29.81
N ARG A 693 35.12 -4.80 -28.61
CA ARG A 693 35.43 -5.47 -27.34
C ARG A 693 34.63 -6.75 -27.20
N SER A 694 33.32 -6.70 -27.41
CA SER A 694 32.42 -7.85 -27.25
C SER A 694 32.65 -8.94 -28.29
N LEU A 695 32.97 -8.59 -29.54
CA LEU A 695 33.16 -9.59 -30.61
C LEU A 695 34.55 -10.22 -30.64
N VAL A 696 35.60 -9.47 -30.24
CA VAL A 696 37.00 -9.90 -30.44
C VAL A 696 37.82 -9.79 -29.17
N LEU A 697 37.96 -8.60 -28.57
CA LEU A 697 39.00 -8.37 -27.55
C LEU A 697 38.70 -9.03 -26.20
N GLN A 698 37.43 -9.11 -25.82
CA GLN A 698 36.98 -9.62 -24.52
C GLN A 698 35.95 -10.74 -24.68
N ARG A 699 35.88 -11.38 -25.85
CA ARG A 699 34.96 -12.50 -26.08
C ARG A 699 35.39 -13.72 -25.24
N PRO A 700 34.59 -14.16 -24.25
CA PRO A 700 34.94 -15.33 -23.45
C PRO A 700 34.76 -16.62 -24.28
N GLN A 701 35.60 -17.63 -24.05
CA GLN A 701 35.42 -18.98 -24.60
C GLN A 701 35.08 -19.99 -23.52
N THR A 702 35.45 -19.70 -22.28
CA THR A 702 35.20 -20.54 -21.11
C THR A 702 34.70 -19.70 -19.94
N TRP A 703 34.09 -20.36 -18.96
CA TRP A 703 33.71 -19.71 -17.69
C TRP A 703 34.91 -19.06 -16.98
N ALA A 704 36.09 -19.68 -17.05
CA ALA A 704 37.32 -19.14 -16.45
C ALA A 704 37.74 -17.80 -17.08
N ASP A 705 37.44 -17.59 -18.37
CA ASP A 705 37.65 -16.30 -19.04
C ASP A 705 36.71 -15.23 -18.46
N CYS A 706 35.45 -15.58 -18.18
CA CYS A 706 34.49 -14.67 -17.54
C CYS A 706 34.94 -14.26 -16.14
N VAL A 707 35.46 -15.21 -15.34
CA VAL A 707 36.02 -14.92 -14.01
C VAL A 707 37.23 -13.99 -14.11
N SER A 708 38.11 -14.24 -15.08
CA SER A 708 39.27 -13.38 -15.35
C SER A 708 38.84 -11.98 -15.76
N TRP A 709 37.84 -11.86 -16.64
CA TRP A 709 37.25 -10.58 -17.03
C TRP A 709 36.68 -9.83 -15.83
N ALA A 710 35.88 -10.50 -15.00
CA ALA A 710 35.27 -9.88 -13.81
C ALA A 710 36.32 -9.35 -12.84
N CYS A 711 37.40 -10.11 -12.61
CA CYS A 711 38.51 -9.67 -11.77
C CYS A 711 39.27 -8.46 -12.38
N HIS A 712 39.52 -8.45 -13.69
CA HIS A 712 40.13 -7.29 -14.36
C HIS A 712 39.23 -6.05 -14.29
N HIS A 713 37.93 -6.22 -14.47
CA HIS A 713 36.96 -5.14 -14.38
C HIS A 713 36.90 -4.58 -12.96
N TRP A 714 36.91 -5.44 -11.93
CA TRP A 714 36.98 -5.03 -10.52
C TRP A 714 38.19 -4.12 -10.25
N HIS A 715 39.38 -4.50 -10.72
CA HIS A 715 40.59 -3.69 -10.57
C HIS A 715 40.47 -2.36 -11.32
N THR A 716 39.85 -2.37 -12.49
CA THR A 716 39.63 -1.16 -13.28
C THR A 716 38.74 -0.17 -12.53
N GLN A 717 37.58 -0.60 -12.06
CA GLN A 717 36.60 0.29 -11.43
C GLN A 717 36.99 0.71 -10.01
N TYR A 718 37.37 -0.23 -9.14
CA TYR A 718 37.54 0.04 -7.71
C TYR A 718 38.98 0.34 -7.30
N SER A 719 39.93 0.28 -8.25
CA SER A 719 41.34 0.56 -8.00
C SER A 719 41.91 1.58 -8.99
N ASN A 720 41.94 1.27 -10.28
CA ASN A 720 42.62 2.09 -11.29
C ASN A 720 41.92 3.44 -11.49
N ASN A 721 40.59 3.44 -11.65
CA ASN A 721 39.81 4.67 -11.80
C ASN A 721 39.93 5.56 -10.55
N ILE A 722 39.97 4.97 -9.36
CA ILE A 722 40.18 5.72 -8.11
C ILE A 722 41.58 6.32 -8.05
N ARG A 723 42.63 5.58 -8.44
CA ARG A 723 43.99 6.11 -8.54
C ARG A 723 44.09 7.25 -9.56
N GLN A 724 43.41 7.11 -10.70
CA GLN A 724 43.36 8.16 -11.71
C GLN A 724 42.65 9.41 -11.19
N LEU A 725 41.56 9.24 -10.45
CA LEU A 725 40.84 10.36 -9.83
C LEU A 725 41.71 11.09 -8.80
N LEU A 726 42.42 10.36 -7.94
CA LEU A 726 43.37 10.93 -6.96
C LEU A 726 44.61 11.54 -7.61
N HIS A 727 45.03 11.04 -8.79
CA HIS A 727 46.09 11.67 -9.56
C HIS A 727 45.66 13.03 -10.11
N ASN A 728 44.44 13.12 -10.63
CA ASN A 728 43.87 14.36 -11.13
C ASN A 728 43.53 15.33 -10.00
N PHE A 729 43.09 14.80 -8.85
CA PHE A 729 42.72 15.57 -7.66
C PHE A 729 43.41 15.02 -6.41
N PRO A 730 44.65 15.48 -6.11
CA PRO A 730 45.38 15.03 -4.93
C PRO A 730 44.58 15.17 -3.62
N PRO A 731 44.77 14.27 -2.63
CA PRO A 731 44.02 14.29 -1.36
C PRO A 731 44.11 15.61 -0.57
N ASP A 732 45.20 16.33 -0.74
CA ASP A 732 45.52 17.60 -0.08
C ASP A 732 45.30 18.82 -0.98
N GLN A 733 44.73 18.64 -2.18
CA GLN A 733 44.48 19.72 -3.12
C GLN A 733 43.57 20.80 -2.50
N LEU A 734 43.94 22.06 -2.73
CA LEU A 734 43.13 23.22 -2.40
C LEU A 734 42.38 23.74 -3.64
N THR A 735 41.21 24.33 -3.40
CA THR A 735 40.43 25.08 -4.38
C THR A 735 41.01 26.48 -4.58
N SER A 736 40.48 27.22 -5.55
CA SER A 736 40.89 28.61 -5.81
C SER A 736 40.65 29.57 -4.64
N SER A 737 39.76 29.23 -3.70
CA SER A 737 39.52 30.00 -2.47
C SER A 737 40.43 29.60 -1.31
N GLY A 738 41.34 28.64 -1.52
CA GLY A 738 42.21 28.09 -0.47
C GLY A 738 41.54 27.04 0.43
N ALA A 739 40.26 26.73 0.21
CA ALA A 739 39.57 25.65 0.94
C ALA A 739 39.96 24.27 0.39
N PRO A 740 39.99 23.20 1.21
CA PRO A 740 40.25 21.83 0.74
C PRO A 740 39.26 21.37 -0.33
N PHE A 741 39.76 20.77 -1.41
CA PHE A 741 38.93 20.23 -2.49
C PHE A 741 38.01 19.11 -2.00
N TRP A 742 38.56 18.19 -1.19
CA TRP A 742 37.83 17.09 -0.56
C TRP A 742 37.17 17.55 0.74
N SER A 743 36.07 18.28 0.61
CA SER A 743 35.28 18.77 1.74
C SER A 743 33.77 18.75 1.41
N GLY A 744 32.94 18.69 2.45
CA GLY A 744 31.49 18.62 2.35
C GLY A 744 31.01 17.49 1.44
N PRO A 745 30.36 17.77 0.29
CA PRO A 745 29.81 16.75 -0.61
C PRO A 745 30.86 15.91 -1.34
N LYS A 746 32.15 16.29 -1.32
CA LYS A 746 33.23 15.52 -1.98
C LYS A 746 34.01 14.73 -0.94
N ARG A 747 33.70 13.43 -0.82
CA ARG A 747 34.43 12.50 0.05
C ARG A 747 35.70 12.03 -0.66
N CYS A 748 36.86 12.14 0.00
CA CYS A 748 38.12 11.68 -0.57
C CYS A 748 38.11 10.14 -0.70
N PRO A 749 38.24 9.58 -1.92
CA PRO A 749 38.22 8.14 -2.10
C PRO A 749 39.59 7.53 -1.78
N HIS A 750 39.64 6.20 -1.67
CA HIS A 750 40.89 5.45 -1.59
C HIS A 750 40.79 4.19 -2.45
N PRO A 751 41.85 3.82 -3.20
CA PRO A 751 41.80 2.65 -4.06
C PRO A 751 41.71 1.37 -3.23
N LEU A 752 40.89 0.42 -3.66
CA LEU A 752 40.77 -0.89 -3.02
C LEU A 752 41.81 -1.87 -3.58
N THR A 753 42.26 -2.78 -2.71
CA THR A 753 43.09 -3.94 -3.07
C THR A 753 42.21 -5.19 -3.08
N PHE A 754 42.28 -5.98 -4.15
CA PHE A 754 41.48 -7.19 -4.25
C PHE A 754 41.91 -8.19 -3.19
N ASP A 755 40.93 -8.79 -2.53
CA ASP A 755 41.12 -9.85 -1.54
C ASP A 755 40.05 -10.90 -1.79
N VAL A 756 40.50 -12.12 -2.11
CA VAL A 756 39.64 -13.26 -2.41
C VAL A 756 38.86 -13.73 -1.19
N ASN A 757 39.33 -13.42 0.03
CA ASN A 757 38.66 -13.79 1.27
C ASN A 757 37.62 -12.77 1.71
N ASN A 758 37.57 -11.59 1.06
CA ASN A 758 36.53 -10.61 1.32
C ASN A 758 35.25 -11.05 0.58
N PRO A 759 34.15 -11.36 1.30
CA PRO A 759 32.93 -11.84 0.67
C PRO A 759 32.36 -10.84 -0.34
N LEU A 760 32.43 -9.53 -0.08
CA LEU A 760 31.92 -8.51 -0.99
C LEU A 760 32.68 -8.49 -2.33
N HIS A 761 34.00 -8.72 -2.29
CA HIS A 761 34.80 -8.81 -3.49
C HIS A 761 34.48 -10.09 -4.27
N LEU A 762 34.31 -11.21 -3.57
CA LEU A 762 33.97 -12.49 -4.18
C LEU A 762 32.56 -12.47 -4.80
N ASP A 763 31.57 -11.92 -4.09
CA ASP A 763 30.20 -11.77 -4.57
C ASP A 763 30.13 -10.96 -5.86
N TYR A 764 30.90 -9.87 -5.94
CA TYR A 764 31.04 -9.09 -7.17
C TYR A 764 31.57 -9.95 -8.32
N VAL A 765 32.68 -10.68 -8.11
CA VAL A 765 33.30 -11.50 -9.15
C VAL A 765 32.34 -12.59 -9.61
N MET A 766 31.64 -13.24 -8.67
CA MET A 766 30.64 -14.27 -8.98
C MET A 766 29.48 -13.71 -9.79
N ALA A 767 28.89 -12.59 -9.38
CA ALA A 767 27.76 -11.98 -10.09
C ALA A 767 28.19 -11.47 -11.48
N ALA A 768 29.28 -10.72 -11.56
CA ALA A 768 29.77 -10.13 -12.79
C ALA A 768 30.17 -11.20 -13.82
N ALA A 769 30.89 -12.26 -13.38
CA ALA A 769 31.23 -13.36 -14.27
C ALA A 769 29.98 -14.10 -14.77
N ASN A 770 29.00 -14.36 -13.88
CA ASN A 770 27.77 -15.08 -14.23
C ASN A 770 26.95 -14.31 -15.25
N LEU A 771 26.79 -13.00 -15.05
CA LEU A 771 26.08 -12.12 -15.97
C LEU A 771 26.83 -11.96 -17.30
N PHE A 772 28.15 -11.97 -17.31
CA PHE A 772 28.93 -11.92 -18.54
C PHE A 772 28.89 -13.22 -19.35
N ALA A 773 28.60 -14.35 -18.69
CA ALA A 773 28.45 -15.66 -19.34
C ALA A 773 27.03 -15.90 -19.90
N GLN A 774 26.02 -15.22 -19.36
CA GLN A 774 24.64 -15.21 -19.89
C GLN A 774 24.58 -14.40 -21.18
#